data_AF-A0A1Y1Z838-F1
#
_entry.id   AF-A0A1Y1Z838-F1
#
_cell.length_a   1.000
_cell.length_b   1.000
_cell.length_c   1.000
_cell.angle_alpha   90.00
_cell.angle_beta   90.00
_cell.angle_gamma   90.00
#
_symmetry.space_group_name_H-M   'P 1'
#
loop_
_entity.id
_entity.type
_entity.pdbx_description
1 polymer ?
#
loop_
_entity_poly.entity_id
_entity_poly.type
_entity_poly.pdbx_seq_one_letter_code
_entity_poly.pdbx_strand_id
1 'polypeptide(L)'
;MSIQLQLMQLENNLNIKINLELYTEGNSTHLQSDYEGTLDYILSKKPPKYDIIFYDNIWSRRYSSYLINLKNVLPEEHIKLYESGVASQTCIVDNKWVGLPVTVDFDILYSNEKLLKKYNKTIPKTWDELINIGHEIYEEEKKLNNTDLVIYNGLFADTEVGTTSLTEFIYSFRENLNSKMPYITSTETIRALEMIKKIKTDLNIESEFKKDEMFTIDKLFSEKFIFLKFWYINSIPYISLLYSPLPGGKEGISGSSIGGFNIGINQYSTKINESIVALEYLTSKDIQKKYFAEKNMYSPIPSLYDESLCEKVNCNLFKDIQLIARPTNYSDDYKDYSQKFRKNVYKYLYGNETAINVLRMIEDLTKIYYLELKIEDTLVGLIIFLSCLVIIFIMLLSLLFPFIKKFKLYFNYLSLKSWFITITGCTMILCTSFVNFGLMTVYKCHLKLILSSIGLTLSLAPTLYKLIIQIPLNNKYSKWCKNIKYQFIIFLVMIDIIINSLVFTSHYEVIENKYEKIYQTCKLNKIFGEISLDLLLIYKLILTITMIFLSFIEWNIKSIKYNVQISSFCNYINILSLMLIIIFDRIKIENYILFNIIQCFIYTLISVSNYISLYGFRIIWRIIDKNKSEENQIIKNIINKFSSTSDSSNQKKCSSSTEYNGKISNVKNKILIMHFMTLSENDESTGTVSVEESNNTTILSCK
;
A
#
# COMPACT_ATOMS: atom_id res chain seq x y z
N MET A 1 -31.96 -29.75 10.43
CA MET A 1 -31.39 -29.75 9.06
C MET A 1 -31.42 -31.13 8.39
N SER A 2 -30.92 -32.22 9.00
CA SER A 2 -30.92 -33.56 8.33
C SER A 2 -32.32 -34.06 7.91
N ILE A 3 -33.34 -33.86 8.76
CA ILE A 3 -34.74 -34.23 8.48
C ILE A 3 -35.32 -33.44 7.30
N GLN A 4 -34.94 -32.17 7.14
CA GLN A 4 -35.43 -31.34 6.02
C GLN A 4 -34.75 -31.63 4.70
N LEU A 5 -33.50 -32.11 4.71
CA LEU A 5 -32.83 -32.59 3.50
C LEU A 5 -33.46 -33.88 2.98
N GLN A 6 -33.98 -34.73 3.87
CA GLN A 6 -34.85 -35.85 3.48
C GLN A 6 -36.19 -35.38 2.92
N LEU A 7 -36.76 -34.28 3.43
CA LEU A 7 -37.99 -33.69 2.88
C LEU A 7 -37.79 -33.06 1.48
N MET A 8 -36.62 -32.49 1.18
CA MET A 8 -36.29 -31.99 -0.17
C MET A 8 -36.37 -33.09 -1.25
N GLN A 9 -35.95 -34.32 -0.92
CA GLN A 9 -36.08 -35.46 -1.84
C GLN A 9 -37.54 -35.81 -2.14
N LEU A 10 -38.47 -35.46 -1.24
CA LEU A 10 -39.88 -35.82 -1.34
C LEU A 10 -40.73 -34.73 -1.99
N GLU A 11 -40.43 -33.45 -1.78
CA GLU A 11 -41.31 -32.35 -2.19
C GLU A 11 -41.12 -31.89 -3.65
N ASN A 12 -39.94 -32.03 -4.26
CA ASN A 12 -39.62 -31.34 -5.53
C ASN A 12 -39.43 -32.20 -6.79
N ASN A 13 -39.57 -33.53 -6.75
CA ASN A 13 -39.24 -34.41 -7.91
C ASN A 13 -37.83 -34.18 -8.50
N LEU A 14 -36.94 -33.51 -7.78
CA LEU A 14 -35.56 -33.28 -8.18
C LEU A 14 -34.79 -34.56 -7.86
N ASN A 15 -34.25 -35.21 -8.89
CA ASN A 15 -33.43 -36.42 -8.77
C ASN A 15 -32.03 -36.12 -8.18
N ILE A 16 -31.95 -35.20 -7.22
CA ILE A 16 -30.74 -34.70 -6.56
C ILE A 16 -30.73 -35.24 -5.14
N LYS A 17 -29.69 -36.00 -4.78
CA LYS A 17 -29.45 -36.48 -3.41
C LYS A 17 -28.47 -35.56 -2.71
N ILE A 18 -28.91 -34.88 -1.64
CA ILE A 18 -28.03 -34.09 -0.78
C ILE A 18 -27.53 -34.95 0.39
N ASN A 19 -26.22 -35.02 0.53
CA ASN A 19 -25.57 -35.62 1.69
C ASN A 19 -25.06 -34.50 2.61
N LEU A 20 -25.55 -34.44 3.84
CA LEU A 20 -25.08 -33.49 4.85
C LEU A 20 -24.06 -34.15 5.76
N GLU A 21 -22.86 -33.57 5.80
CA GLU A 21 -21.85 -33.89 6.80
C GLU A 21 -21.91 -32.79 7.88
N LEU A 22 -22.33 -33.17 9.08
CA LEU A 22 -22.48 -32.27 10.22
C LEU A 22 -21.30 -32.50 11.18
N TYR A 23 -20.60 -31.45 11.58
CA TYR A 23 -19.59 -31.52 12.63
C TYR A 23 -20.21 -31.06 13.96
N THR A 24 -20.14 -31.91 14.98
CA THR A 24 -20.63 -31.71 16.35
C THR A 24 -19.58 -32.16 17.34
N GLU A 25 -19.69 -31.74 18.59
CA GLU A 25 -18.79 -32.21 19.67
C GLU A 25 -18.83 -33.74 19.85
N GLY A 26 -19.92 -34.40 19.45
CA GLY A 26 -20.06 -35.86 19.54
C GLY A 26 -19.43 -36.65 18.40
N ASN A 27 -19.12 -36.00 17.26
CA ASN A 27 -18.55 -36.67 16.08
C ASN A 27 -17.26 -36.03 15.56
N SER A 28 -16.80 -34.98 16.23
CA SER A 28 -15.61 -34.21 15.90
C SER A 28 -14.85 -33.95 17.19
N THR A 29 -13.55 -34.25 17.23
CA THR A 29 -12.67 -34.02 18.41
C THR A 29 -12.34 -32.54 18.63
N HIS A 30 -13.16 -31.63 18.09
CA HIS A 30 -12.69 -30.38 17.54
C HIS A 30 -13.69 -29.25 17.90
N LEU A 31 -13.22 -28.23 18.63
CA LEU A 31 -13.99 -27.04 19.05
C LEU A 31 -14.34 -26.16 17.84
N GLN A 32 -15.14 -25.11 18.00
CA GLN A 32 -15.51 -24.18 16.89
C GLN A 32 -14.28 -23.62 16.11
N SER A 33 -13.13 -23.44 16.76
CA SER A 33 -11.85 -23.07 16.11
C SER A 33 -11.38 -24.10 15.07
N ASP A 34 -11.79 -25.34 15.25
CA ASP A 34 -11.36 -26.47 14.47
C ASP A 34 -12.32 -26.70 13.29
N TYR A 35 -13.55 -26.18 13.32
CA TYR A 35 -14.43 -26.15 12.16
C TYR A 35 -13.84 -25.29 11.03
N GLU A 36 -13.39 -24.08 11.36
CA GLU A 36 -12.82 -23.18 10.36
C GLU A 36 -11.48 -23.67 9.83
N GLY A 37 -10.62 -24.21 10.70
CA GLY A 37 -9.39 -24.90 10.26
C GLY A 37 -9.68 -26.11 9.36
N THR A 38 -10.77 -26.83 9.63
CA THR A 38 -11.23 -27.93 8.79
C THR A 38 -11.71 -27.43 7.43
N LEU A 39 -12.51 -26.36 7.38
CA LEU A 39 -12.94 -25.72 6.14
C LEU A 39 -11.76 -25.21 5.32
N ASP A 40 -10.76 -24.55 5.93
CA ASP A 40 -9.54 -24.13 5.25
C ASP A 40 -8.84 -25.32 4.57
N TYR A 41 -8.65 -26.41 5.32
CA TYR A 41 -8.02 -27.61 4.80
C TYR A 41 -8.82 -28.19 3.63
N ILE A 42 -10.13 -28.32 3.76
CA ILE A 42 -11.00 -28.91 2.72
C ILE A 42 -11.04 -28.04 1.47
N LEU A 43 -11.23 -26.73 1.61
CA LEU A 43 -11.32 -25.79 0.49
C LEU A 43 -10.00 -25.66 -0.26
N SER A 44 -8.86 -25.88 0.40
CA SER A 44 -7.55 -25.91 -0.24
C SER A 44 -7.34 -27.10 -1.18
N LYS A 45 -8.11 -28.19 -1.04
CA LYS A 45 -7.96 -29.42 -1.84
C LYS A 45 -8.68 -29.32 -3.17
N LYS A 46 -8.06 -29.90 -4.20
CA LYS A 46 -8.63 -30.05 -5.55
C LYS A 46 -8.55 -31.51 -5.99
N PRO A 47 -9.64 -32.13 -6.48
CA PRO A 47 -11.02 -31.60 -6.55
C PRO A 47 -11.63 -31.36 -5.15
N PRO A 48 -12.63 -30.49 -5.02
CA PRO A 48 -13.23 -30.20 -3.73
C PRO A 48 -14.01 -31.41 -3.19
N LYS A 49 -13.98 -31.59 -1.86
CA LYS A 49 -14.78 -32.64 -1.18
C LYS A 49 -16.26 -32.27 -1.10
N TYR A 50 -16.58 -30.98 -0.93
CA TYR A 50 -17.94 -30.48 -0.75
C TYR A 50 -18.32 -29.45 -1.81
N ASP A 51 -19.57 -29.56 -2.25
CA ASP A 51 -20.16 -28.70 -3.28
C ASP A 51 -20.75 -27.41 -2.71
N ILE A 52 -21.40 -27.52 -1.54
CA ILE A 52 -22.01 -26.42 -0.80
C ILE A 52 -21.38 -26.39 0.59
N ILE A 53 -21.08 -25.20 1.10
CA ILE A 53 -20.50 -25.00 2.43
C ILE A 53 -21.33 -24.05 3.29
N PHE A 54 -21.35 -24.32 4.58
CA PHE A 54 -21.89 -23.43 5.61
C PHE A 54 -20.72 -22.82 6.36
N TYR A 55 -20.74 -21.54 6.67
CA TYR A 55 -19.63 -20.87 7.35
C TYR A 55 -20.13 -19.70 8.18
N ASP A 56 -19.46 -19.39 9.30
CA ASP A 56 -19.81 -18.25 10.13
C ASP A 56 -19.70 -16.95 9.31
N ASN A 57 -20.63 -16.02 9.53
CA ASN A 57 -20.73 -14.80 8.76
C ASN A 57 -19.44 -13.95 8.75
N ILE A 58 -18.55 -14.10 9.74
CA ILE A 58 -17.28 -13.35 9.78
C ILE A 58 -16.26 -13.81 8.75
N TRP A 59 -16.43 -15.00 8.19
CA TRP A 59 -15.45 -15.60 7.28
C TRP A 59 -15.78 -15.41 5.80
N SER A 60 -16.80 -14.60 5.46
CA SER A 60 -17.15 -14.29 4.06
C SER A 60 -15.95 -13.83 3.23
N ARG A 61 -15.11 -12.92 3.75
CA ARG A 61 -13.91 -12.48 3.03
C ARG A 61 -12.86 -13.59 2.89
N ARG A 62 -12.61 -14.36 3.96
CA ARG A 62 -11.67 -15.49 3.97
C ARG A 62 -12.01 -16.52 2.88
N TYR A 63 -13.28 -16.86 2.74
CA TYR A 63 -13.74 -17.89 1.80
C TYR A 63 -14.17 -17.35 0.43
N SER A 64 -14.21 -16.03 0.23
CA SER A 64 -14.66 -15.40 -1.02
C SER A 64 -13.97 -15.94 -2.28
N SER A 65 -12.68 -16.27 -2.19
CA SER A 65 -11.90 -16.82 -3.30
C SER A 65 -12.22 -18.27 -3.65
N TYR A 66 -13.00 -18.98 -2.84
CA TYR A 66 -13.47 -20.36 -3.08
C TYR A 66 -14.94 -20.41 -3.49
N LEU A 67 -15.65 -19.28 -3.46
CA LEU A 67 -17.10 -19.23 -3.57
C LEU A 67 -17.56 -18.58 -4.87
N ILE A 68 -18.60 -19.15 -5.49
CA ILE A 68 -19.25 -18.56 -6.67
C ILE A 68 -19.96 -17.27 -6.26
N ASN A 69 -19.92 -16.28 -7.15
CA ASN A 69 -20.78 -15.11 -7.03
C ASN A 69 -22.24 -15.50 -7.30
N LEU A 70 -23.03 -15.66 -6.25
CA LEU A 70 -24.43 -16.10 -6.31
C LEU A 70 -25.32 -15.17 -7.13
N LYS A 71 -25.00 -13.87 -7.18
CA LYS A 71 -25.71 -12.89 -8.01
C LYS A 71 -25.65 -13.20 -9.51
N ASN A 72 -24.65 -13.97 -9.95
CA ASN A 72 -24.50 -14.35 -11.36
C ASN A 72 -25.22 -15.66 -11.71
N VAL A 73 -25.65 -16.46 -10.71
CA VAL A 73 -26.15 -17.82 -10.93
C VAL A 73 -27.56 -18.05 -10.39
N LEU A 74 -28.03 -17.24 -9.43
CA LEU A 74 -29.40 -17.29 -8.91
C LEU A 74 -30.30 -16.27 -9.62
N PRO A 75 -31.63 -16.52 -9.67
CA PRO A 75 -32.59 -15.54 -10.16
C PRO A 75 -32.54 -14.22 -9.38
N GLU A 76 -32.81 -13.10 -10.05
CA GLU A 76 -32.75 -11.77 -9.44
C GLU A 76 -33.79 -11.63 -8.32
N GLU A 77 -35.00 -12.18 -8.51
CA GLU A 77 -36.03 -12.22 -7.48
C GLU A 77 -35.58 -12.93 -6.20
N HIS A 78 -34.73 -13.95 -6.31
CA HIS A 78 -34.24 -14.72 -5.17
C HIS A 78 -33.22 -13.91 -4.37
N ILE A 79 -32.31 -13.21 -5.05
CA ILE A 79 -31.35 -12.29 -4.39
C ILE A 79 -32.09 -11.15 -3.68
N LYS A 80 -33.16 -10.62 -4.28
CA LYS A 80 -33.98 -9.54 -3.69
C LYS A 80 -34.64 -9.92 -2.37
N LEU A 81 -34.85 -11.22 -2.09
CA LEU A 81 -35.36 -11.68 -0.78
C LEU A 81 -34.42 -11.29 0.37
N TYR A 82 -33.12 -11.16 0.09
CA TYR A 82 -32.07 -10.98 1.09
C TYR A 82 -31.42 -9.59 1.06
N GLU A 83 -31.54 -8.85 -0.04
CA GLU A 83 -30.85 -7.58 -0.29
C GLU A 83 -31.13 -6.50 0.76
N SER A 84 -32.37 -6.41 1.26
CA SER A 84 -32.73 -5.46 2.31
C SER A 84 -32.44 -5.96 3.73
N GLY A 85 -31.90 -7.18 3.87
CA GLY A 85 -31.60 -7.82 5.16
C GLY A 85 -30.12 -7.81 5.52
N VAL A 86 -29.73 -8.72 6.40
CA VAL A 86 -28.35 -8.85 6.92
C VAL A 86 -27.33 -9.23 5.84
N ALA A 87 -27.77 -9.83 4.74
CA ALA A 87 -26.89 -10.27 3.65
C ALA A 87 -26.08 -9.11 3.05
N SER A 88 -26.66 -7.92 2.99
CA SER A 88 -25.99 -6.70 2.51
C SER A 88 -24.73 -6.34 3.31
N GLN A 89 -24.66 -6.76 4.58
CA GLN A 89 -23.52 -6.52 5.46
C GLN A 89 -22.62 -7.74 5.64
N THR A 90 -23.17 -8.96 5.50
CA THR A 90 -22.46 -10.20 5.87
C THR A 90 -22.04 -11.07 4.69
N CYS A 91 -22.61 -10.89 3.49
CA CYS A 91 -22.45 -11.83 2.38
C CYS A 91 -21.81 -11.24 1.13
N ILE A 92 -21.49 -9.94 1.13
CA ILE A 92 -20.93 -9.23 -0.02
C ILE A 92 -19.46 -8.94 0.21
N VAL A 93 -18.60 -9.42 -0.70
CA VAL A 93 -17.15 -9.16 -0.69
C VAL A 93 -16.72 -8.76 -2.10
N ASP A 94 -16.08 -7.60 -2.24
CA ASP A 94 -15.59 -7.09 -3.53
C ASP A 94 -16.67 -7.11 -4.65
N ASN A 95 -17.88 -6.67 -4.30
CA ASN A 95 -19.08 -6.70 -5.15
C ASN A 95 -19.59 -8.10 -5.57
N LYS A 96 -19.08 -9.17 -4.96
CA LYS A 96 -19.56 -10.55 -5.15
C LYS A 96 -20.43 -10.97 -3.98
N TRP A 97 -21.58 -11.57 -4.27
CA TRP A 97 -22.41 -12.26 -3.30
C TRP A 97 -21.82 -13.65 -3.07
N VAL A 98 -20.99 -13.79 -2.04
CA VAL A 98 -20.25 -15.04 -1.77
C VAL A 98 -21.09 -16.07 -1.00
N GLY A 99 -22.26 -15.66 -0.50
CA GLY A 99 -23.20 -16.54 0.17
C GLY A 99 -24.57 -15.90 0.34
N LEU A 100 -25.50 -16.64 0.95
CA LEU A 100 -26.75 -16.12 1.51
C LEU A 100 -26.83 -16.52 2.99
N PRO A 101 -27.37 -15.67 3.87
CA PRO A 101 -27.55 -16.03 5.27
C PRO A 101 -28.64 -17.10 5.37
N VAL A 102 -28.36 -18.16 6.14
CA VAL A 102 -29.34 -19.23 6.44
C VAL A 102 -29.84 -19.16 7.87
N THR A 103 -29.10 -18.53 8.77
CA THR A 103 -29.52 -18.18 10.12
C THR A 103 -29.15 -16.73 10.43
N VAL A 104 -29.85 -16.12 11.37
CA VAL A 104 -29.49 -14.82 11.94
C VAL A 104 -29.58 -14.92 13.46
N ASP A 105 -28.48 -14.58 14.11
CA ASP A 105 -28.41 -14.45 15.56
C ASP A 105 -28.10 -13.01 15.92
N PHE A 106 -28.51 -12.60 17.11
CA PHE A 106 -28.32 -11.25 17.61
C PHE A 106 -28.29 -11.24 19.14
N ASP A 107 -27.54 -10.29 19.68
CA ASP A 107 -27.41 -10.05 21.11
C ASP A 107 -28.60 -9.23 21.64
N ILE A 108 -29.06 -9.59 22.84
CA ILE A 108 -30.16 -8.94 23.57
C ILE A 108 -29.81 -8.72 25.03
N LEU A 109 -30.56 -7.82 25.68
CA LEU A 109 -30.54 -7.64 27.12
C LEU A 109 -31.56 -8.57 27.78
N TYR A 110 -31.09 -9.50 28.59
CA TYR A 110 -31.91 -10.27 29.53
C TYR A 110 -32.05 -9.50 30.84
N SER A 111 -33.27 -9.39 31.34
CA SER A 111 -33.60 -8.71 32.60
C SER A 111 -34.35 -9.65 33.53
N ASN A 112 -33.94 -9.68 34.80
CA ASN A 112 -34.59 -10.50 35.82
C ASN A 112 -35.98 -9.93 36.17
N GLU A 113 -37.02 -10.54 35.61
CA GLU A 113 -38.40 -10.08 35.74
C GLU A 113 -38.87 -10.02 37.20
N LYS A 114 -38.48 -11.01 38.02
CA LYS A 114 -38.88 -11.09 39.43
C LYS A 114 -38.31 -9.91 40.22
N LEU A 115 -37.03 -9.58 40.00
CA LEU A 115 -36.37 -8.45 40.65
C LEU A 115 -36.94 -7.11 40.17
N LEU A 116 -37.13 -6.93 38.87
CA LEU A 116 -37.72 -5.69 38.33
C LEU A 116 -39.13 -5.44 38.90
N LYS A 117 -39.98 -6.47 38.95
CA LYS A 117 -41.32 -6.35 39.56
C LYS A 117 -41.27 -6.06 41.06
N LYS A 118 -40.38 -6.76 41.80
CA LYS A 118 -40.22 -6.57 43.25
C LYS A 118 -39.87 -5.12 43.61
N TYR A 119 -39.01 -4.47 42.81
CA TYR A 119 -38.54 -3.11 43.06
C TYR A 119 -39.24 -2.04 42.21
N ASN A 120 -40.33 -2.41 41.51
CA ASN A 120 -41.11 -1.52 40.64
C ASN A 120 -40.24 -0.76 39.61
N LYS A 121 -39.39 -1.51 38.90
CA LYS A 121 -38.48 -1.00 37.86
C LYS A 121 -38.89 -1.50 36.49
N THR A 122 -38.57 -0.71 35.47
CA THR A 122 -38.74 -1.07 34.07
C THR A 122 -37.42 -1.57 33.48
N ILE A 123 -37.48 -2.18 32.30
CA ILE A 123 -36.29 -2.54 31.54
C ILE A 123 -35.53 -1.25 31.16
N PRO A 124 -34.20 -1.17 31.36
CA PRO A 124 -33.42 0.02 31.02
C PRO A 124 -33.34 0.21 29.51
N LYS A 125 -33.53 1.44 29.05
CA LYS A 125 -33.39 1.84 27.65
C LYS A 125 -32.07 2.53 27.36
N THR A 126 -31.40 3.03 28.40
CA THR A 126 -30.08 3.68 28.32
C THR A 126 -29.07 3.01 29.25
N TRP A 127 -27.79 3.16 28.94
CA TRP A 127 -26.73 2.65 29.81
C TRP A 127 -26.74 3.30 31.21
N ASP A 128 -27.10 4.57 31.31
CA ASP A 128 -27.25 5.26 32.60
C ASP A 128 -28.42 4.70 33.43
N GLU A 129 -29.55 4.38 32.79
CA GLU A 129 -30.65 3.68 33.47
C GLU A 129 -30.24 2.29 33.96
N LEU A 130 -29.48 1.54 33.15
CA LEU A 130 -28.96 0.23 33.56
C LEU A 130 -28.08 0.33 34.80
N ILE A 131 -27.19 1.33 34.87
CA ILE A 131 -26.35 1.59 36.05
C ILE A 131 -27.23 1.90 37.26
N ASN A 132 -28.15 2.86 37.13
CA ASN A 132 -28.98 3.32 38.25
C ASN A 132 -29.87 2.19 38.79
N ILE A 133 -30.57 1.49 37.91
CA ILE A 133 -31.48 0.40 38.28
C ILE A 133 -30.70 -0.78 38.86
N GLY A 134 -29.59 -1.16 38.22
CA GLY A 134 -28.74 -2.25 38.66
C GLY A 134 -28.16 -2.02 40.06
N HIS A 135 -27.63 -0.82 40.30
CA HIS A 135 -27.08 -0.44 41.60
C HIS A 135 -28.15 -0.42 42.70
N GLU A 136 -29.34 0.16 42.43
CA GLU A 136 -30.42 0.24 43.40
C GLU A 136 -30.94 -1.16 43.80
N ILE A 137 -31.22 -2.02 42.83
CA ILE A 137 -31.68 -3.39 43.10
C ILE A 137 -30.62 -4.17 43.88
N TYR A 138 -29.35 -4.07 43.48
CA TYR A 138 -28.27 -4.80 44.14
C TYR A 138 -28.09 -4.38 45.60
N GLU A 139 -28.10 -3.07 45.90
CA GLU A 139 -27.96 -2.60 47.29
C GLU A 139 -29.16 -2.99 48.16
N GLU A 140 -30.38 -3.02 47.61
CA GLU A 140 -31.55 -3.52 48.35
C GLU A 140 -31.52 -5.04 48.58
N GLU A 141 -31.08 -5.83 47.60
CA GLU A 141 -30.93 -7.29 47.75
C GLU A 141 -29.80 -7.65 48.72
N LYS A 142 -28.72 -6.86 48.73
CA LYS A 142 -27.61 -6.99 49.67
C LYS A 142 -28.03 -6.76 51.12
N LYS A 143 -28.95 -5.82 51.39
CA LYS A 143 -29.57 -5.64 52.73
C LYS A 143 -30.36 -6.87 53.19
N LEU A 144 -30.81 -7.70 52.25
CA LEU A 144 -31.50 -8.97 52.49
C LEU A 144 -30.54 -10.18 52.49
N ASN A 145 -29.22 -9.96 52.56
CA ASN A 145 -28.16 -10.96 52.47
C ASN A 145 -28.10 -11.73 51.13
N ASN A 146 -28.67 -11.20 50.05
CA ASN A 146 -28.54 -11.78 48.72
C ASN A 146 -27.35 -11.15 47.96
N THR A 147 -26.16 -11.70 48.18
CA THR A 147 -24.88 -11.13 47.68
C THR A 147 -24.30 -11.86 46.45
N ASP A 148 -24.93 -12.93 45.96
CA ASP A 148 -24.46 -13.73 44.82
C ASP A 148 -25.07 -13.27 43.46
N LEU A 149 -25.71 -12.09 43.45
CA LEU A 149 -26.30 -11.51 42.25
C LEU A 149 -25.23 -10.83 41.38
N VAL A 150 -25.23 -11.17 40.09
CA VAL A 150 -24.49 -10.41 39.09
C VAL A 150 -25.34 -9.23 38.64
N ILE A 151 -24.84 -8.01 38.82
CA ILE A 151 -25.56 -6.80 38.38
C ILE A 151 -25.66 -6.77 36.85
N TYR A 152 -24.52 -6.89 36.19
CA TYR A 152 -24.42 -6.91 34.74
C TYR A 152 -23.21 -7.72 34.27
N ASN A 153 -23.38 -8.58 33.28
CA ASN A 153 -22.26 -9.07 32.46
C ASN A 153 -22.47 -8.64 31.00
N GLY A 154 -21.53 -7.84 30.50
CA GLY A 154 -21.49 -7.36 29.12
C GLY A 154 -20.56 -8.16 28.20
N LEU A 155 -19.98 -9.27 28.66
CA LEU A 155 -19.10 -10.16 27.88
C LEU A 155 -17.85 -9.46 27.31
N PHE A 156 -17.06 -8.81 28.16
CA PHE A 156 -15.80 -8.15 27.77
C PHE A 156 -14.56 -9.02 28.03
N ALA A 157 -14.70 -10.35 27.93
CA ALA A 157 -13.58 -11.28 27.99
C ALA A 157 -12.62 -11.13 26.78
N ASP A 158 -11.33 -11.49 26.93
CA ASP A 158 -10.33 -11.48 25.84
C ASP A 158 -10.50 -12.62 24.82
N THR A 159 -11.71 -12.70 24.29
CA THR A 159 -12.15 -13.59 23.21
C THR A 159 -12.86 -12.75 22.13
N GLU A 160 -13.34 -13.40 21.06
CA GLU A 160 -14.08 -12.72 19.98
C GLU A 160 -15.37 -12.02 20.48
N VAL A 161 -15.96 -12.53 21.56
CA VAL A 161 -17.15 -11.95 22.19
C VAL A 161 -16.86 -10.55 22.74
N GLY A 162 -15.64 -10.30 23.23
CA GLY A 162 -15.21 -8.97 23.65
C GLY A 162 -15.22 -7.96 22.50
N THR A 163 -14.77 -8.36 21.30
CA THR A 163 -14.85 -7.53 20.08
C THR A 163 -16.30 -7.24 19.71
N THR A 164 -17.18 -8.23 19.85
CA THR A 164 -18.61 -8.15 19.60
C THR A 164 -19.26 -7.08 20.51
N SER A 165 -19.04 -7.17 21.83
CA SER A 165 -19.54 -6.19 22.80
C SER A 165 -18.99 -4.79 22.58
N LEU A 166 -17.69 -4.67 22.28
CA LEU A 166 -17.08 -3.36 21.96
C LEU A 166 -17.71 -2.72 20.71
N THR A 167 -17.96 -3.51 19.67
CA THR A 167 -18.57 -3.05 18.41
C THR A 167 -19.99 -2.53 18.65
N GLU A 168 -20.79 -3.24 19.46
CA GLU A 168 -22.16 -2.83 19.81
C GLU A 168 -22.20 -1.53 20.61
N PHE A 169 -21.32 -1.41 21.59
CA PHE A 169 -21.22 -0.18 22.38
C PHE A 169 -20.87 1.00 21.48
N ILE A 170 -19.84 0.89 20.63
CA ILE A 170 -19.47 1.97 19.70
C ILE A 170 -20.66 2.29 18.77
N TYR A 171 -21.33 1.28 18.22
CA TYR A 171 -22.48 1.47 17.35
C TYR A 171 -23.65 2.15 18.06
N SER A 172 -23.91 1.84 19.34
CA SER A 172 -24.99 2.41 20.15
C SER A 172 -24.80 3.89 20.54
N PHE A 173 -23.63 4.47 20.24
CA PHE A 173 -23.29 5.88 20.52
C PHE A 173 -23.36 6.81 19.30
N ARG A 174 -23.80 6.28 18.15
CA ARG A 174 -24.04 7.07 16.95
C ARG A 174 -25.08 8.18 17.16
N GLU A 175 -25.04 9.19 16.31
CA GLU A 175 -25.84 10.41 16.50
C GLU A 175 -27.35 10.18 16.40
N ASN A 176 -27.78 9.35 15.44
CA ASN A 176 -29.17 9.02 15.16
C ASN A 176 -29.30 7.59 14.57
N LEU A 177 -30.53 7.08 14.48
CA LEU A 177 -30.82 5.69 14.09
C LEU A 177 -30.17 5.29 12.75
N ASN A 178 -30.20 6.20 11.77
CA ASN A 178 -29.70 6.00 10.40
C ASN A 178 -28.21 6.34 10.24
N SER A 179 -27.54 6.83 11.29
CA SER A 179 -26.10 7.04 11.26
C SER A 179 -25.36 5.72 11.03
N LYS A 180 -24.25 5.77 10.31
CA LYS A 180 -23.33 4.63 10.18
C LYS A 180 -22.56 4.43 11.49
N MET A 181 -21.77 3.36 11.53
CA MET A 181 -20.78 3.14 12.59
C MET A 181 -19.91 4.40 12.78
N PRO A 182 -19.74 4.90 14.03
CA PRO A 182 -18.87 6.03 14.30
C PRO A 182 -17.42 5.79 13.86
N TYR A 183 -16.73 6.87 13.49
CA TYR A 183 -15.30 6.78 13.19
C TYR A 183 -14.51 6.40 14.44
N ILE A 184 -13.44 5.62 14.30
CA ILE A 184 -12.74 5.05 15.46
C ILE A 184 -12.17 6.11 16.40
N THR A 185 -11.68 7.24 15.90
CA THR A 185 -11.17 8.35 16.75
C THR A 185 -12.20 9.47 16.99
N SER A 186 -13.48 9.24 16.70
CA SER A 186 -14.55 10.21 16.91
C SER A 186 -14.90 10.43 18.38
N THR A 187 -15.57 11.54 18.67
CA THR A 187 -16.13 11.85 19.99
C THR A 187 -17.18 10.83 20.45
N GLU A 188 -17.93 10.25 19.53
CA GLU A 188 -18.94 9.21 19.77
C GLU A 188 -18.27 7.95 20.30
N THR A 189 -17.18 7.51 19.65
CA THR A 189 -16.42 6.34 20.08
C THR A 189 -15.74 6.57 21.42
N ILE A 190 -15.20 7.77 21.67
CA ILE A 190 -14.65 8.14 22.99
C ILE A 190 -15.74 8.02 24.07
N ARG A 191 -16.93 8.60 23.84
CA ARG A 191 -18.07 8.50 24.76
C ARG A 191 -18.51 7.06 25.00
N ALA A 192 -18.46 6.20 23.98
CA ALA A 192 -18.76 4.78 24.12
C ALA A 192 -17.76 4.08 25.06
N LEU A 193 -16.46 4.30 24.87
CA LEU A 193 -15.44 3.73 25.75
C LEU A 193 -15.54 4.26 27.18
N GLU A 194 -15.78 5.55 27.34
CA GLU A 194 -16.00 6.17 28.65
C GLU A 194 -17.22 5.57 29.36
N MET A 195 -18.31 5.31 28.64
CA MET A 195 -19.48 4.64 29.21
C MET A 195 -19.18 3.20 29.64
N ILE A 196 -18.44 2.43 28.85
CA ILE A 196 -18.02 1.07 29.25
C ILE A 196 -17.21 1.14 30.55
N LYS A 197 -16.27 2.09 30.66
CA LYS A 197 -15.46 2.27 31.87
C LYS A 197 -16.30 2.75 33.05
N LYS A 198 -17.29 3.61 32.82
CA LYS A 198 -18.26 4.06 33.82
C LYS A 198 -19.07 2.88 34.36
N ILE A 199 -19.71 2.09 33.49
CA ILE A 199 -20.47 0.88 33.90
C ILE A 199 -19.61 -0.05 34.77
N LYS A 200 -18.39 -0.35 34.33
CA LYS A 200 -17.46 -1.21 35.08
C LYS A 200 -17.16 -0.66 36.47
N THR A 201 -16.93 0.64 36.58
CA THR A 201 -16.47 1.30 37.80
C THR A 201 -17.61 1.56 38.77
N ASP A 202 -18.71 2.15 38.29
CA ASP A 202 -19.86 2.54 39.11
C ASP A 202 -20.61 1.32 39.68
N LEU A 203 -20.65 0.21 38.94
CA LEU A 203 -21.23 -1.05 39.42
C LEU A 203 -20.22 -1.94 40.15
N ASN A 204 -18.92 -1.61 40.14
CA ASN A 204 -17.84 -2.42 40.71
C ASN A 204 -17.84 -3.88 40.21
N ILE A 205 -17.91 -4.08 38.88
CA ILE A 205 -18.11 -5.39 38.21
C ILE A 205 -16.95 -5.81 37.31
N GLU A 206 -15.72 -5.44 37.66
CA GLU A 206 -14.56 -5.76 36.81
C GLU A 206 -14.35 -7.29 36.65
N SER A 207 -14.60 -8.07 37.70
CA SER A 207 -14.48 -9.53 37.67
C SER A 207 -15.47 -10.17 36.70
N GLU A 208 -16.72 -9.73 36.76
CA GLU A 208 -17.86 -10.20 35.97
C GLU A 208 -17.67 -9.81 34.50
N PHE A 209 -17.21 -8.57 34.23
CA PHE A 209 -16.92 -8.08 32.88
C PHE A 209 -15.92 -8.95 32.11
N LYS A 210 -14.96 -9.56 32.81
CA LYS A 210 -13.94 -10.42 32.20
C LYS A 210 -14.41 -11.87 32.01
N LYS A 211 -15.64 -12.21 32.44
CA LYS A 211 -16.20 -13.55 32.28
C LYS A 211 -16.78 -13.74 30.89
N ASP A 212 -16.73 -14.98 30.44
CA ASP A 212 -17.14 -15.41 29.11
C ASP A 212 -18.61 -15.85 29.07
N GLU A 213 -18.99 -16.42 27.93
CA GLU A 213 -20.34 -16.91 27.65
C GLU A 213 -20.78 -18.00 28.61
N MET A 214 -19.88 -18.90 29.04
CA MET A 214 -20.23 -20.01 29.92
C MET A 214 -20.67 -19.50 31.29
N PHE A 215 -20.00 -18.48 31.81
CA PHE A 215 -20.43 -17.81 33.04
C PHE A 215 -21.79 -17.13 32.89
N THR A 216 -22.03 -16.43 31.78
CA THR A 216 -23.33 -15.78 31.52
C THR A 216 -24.44 -16.81 31.45
N ILE A 217 -24.22 -17.95 30.80
CA ILE A 217 -25.17 -19.06 30.74
C ILE A 217 -25.47 -19.60 32.14
N ASP A 218 -24.45 -19.86 32.96
CA ASP A 218 -24.62 -20.32 34.35
C ASP A 218 -25.48 -19.36 35.18
N LYS A 219 -25.21 -18.05 35.06
CA LYS A 219 -25.99 -17.02 35.77
C LYS A 219 -27.41 -16.89 35.24
N LEU A 220 -27.62 -17.06 33.94
CA LEU A 220 -28.94 -17.06 33.32
C LEU A 220 -29.80 -18.23 33.83
N PHE A 221 -29.25 -19.45 33.88
CA PHE A 221 -29.96 -20.63 34.37
C PHE A 221 -30.17 -20.66 35.88
N SER A 222 -29.25 -20.10 36.65
CA SER A 222 -29.39 -20.00 38.12
C SER A 222 -30.28 -18.83 38.57
N GLU A 223 -30.74 -17.98 37.65
CA GLU A 223 -31.48 -16.73 37.93
C GLU A 223 -30.73 -15.74 38.84
N LYS A 224 -29.40 -15.89 38.98
CA LYS A 224 -28.55 -15.07 39.86
C LYS A 224 -27.98 -13.84 39.16
N PHE A 225 -28.86 -13.04 38.59
CA PHE A 225 -28.49 -11.83 37.86
C PHE A 225 -29.59 -10.76 37.93
N ILE A 226 -29.23 -9.51 37.64
CA ILE A 226 -30.16 -8.42 37.38
C ILE A 226 -30.29 -8.21 35.87
N PHE A 227 -29.16 -7.97 35.20
CA PHE A 227 -29.06 -7.82 33.76
C PHE A 227 -27.96 -8.72 33.16
N LEU A 228 -28.18 -9.27 31.97
CA LEU A 228 -27.16 -10.00 31.21
C LEU A 228 -27.26 -9.63 29.72
N LYS A 229 -26.12 -9.41 29.08
CA LYS A 229 -26.02 -9.42 27.62
C LYS A 229 -25.76 -10.86 27.17
N PHE A 230 -26.57 -11.39 26.26
CA PHE A 230 -26.28 -12.66 25.60
C PHE A 230 -27.02 -12.80 24.26
N TRP A 231 -26.57 -13.75 23.43
CA TRP A 231 -27.27 -14.14 22.21
C TRP A 231 -28.72 -14.54 22.51
N TYR A 232 -29.62 -14.31 21.55
CA TYR A 232 -31.00 -14.78 21.66
C TYR A 232 -31.07 -16.30 21.78
N ILE A 233 -31.65 -16.78 22.88
CA ILE A 233 -31.94 -18.20 23.10
C ILE A 233 -33.44 -18.41 22.94
N ASN A 234 -33.84 -19.26 22.01
CA ASN A 234 -35.24 -19.63 21.86
C ASN A 234 -35.70 -20.44 23.07
N SER A 235 -36.58 -19.85 23.88
CA SER A 235 -37.28 -20.42 25.05
C SER A 235 -36.34 -21.08 26.08
N ILE A 236 -36.20 -20.47 27.24
CA ILE A 236 -35.49 -21.09 28.37
C ILE A 236 -36.53 -21.80 29.24
N PRO A 237 -36.52 -23.15 29.34
CA PRO A 237 -37.51 -23.86 30.11
C PRO A 237 -37.54 -23.40 31.56
N TYR A 238 -38.75 -23.16 32.09
CA TYR A 238 -39.01 -22.84 33.50
C TYR A 238 -38.50 -21.48 34.01
N ILE A 239 -37.95 -20.61 33.15
CA ILE A 239 -37.47 -19.27 33.55
C ILE A 239 -38.31 -18.19 32.87
N SER A 240 -38.95 -17.33 33.68
CA SER A 240 -39.67 -16.14 33.19
C SER A 240 -38.68 -15.00 33.01
N LEU A 241 -38.28 -14.76 31.75
CA LEU A 241 -37.29 -13.76 31.39
C LEU A 241 -37.92 -12.66 30.55
N LEU A 242 -37.64 -11.42 30.92
CA LEU A 242 -37.87 -10.28 30.04
C LEU A 242 -36.62 -10.06 29.21
N TYR A 243 -36.79 -9.94 27.90
CA TYR A 243 -35.71 -9.61 26.99
C TYR A 243 -36.09 -8.42 26.11
N SER A 244 -35.08 -7.65 25.73
CA SER A 244 -35.22 -6.39 25.00
C SER A 244 -33.98 -6.11 24.14
N PRO A 245 -34.03 -5.15 23.21
CA PRO A 245 -32.81 -4.63 22.59
C PRO A 245 -31.81 -4.14 23.63
N LEU A 246 -30.53 -4.14 23.30
CA LEU A 246 -29.51 -3.60 24.21
C LEU A 246 -29.74 -2.10 24.45
N PRO A 247 -29.41 -1.57 25.64
CA PRO A 247 -29.44 -0.13 25.86
C PRO A 247 -28.45 0.61 24.93
N GLY A 248 -28.63 1.91 24.77
CA GLY A 248 -27.65 2.75 24.09
C GLY A 248 -27.28 4.00 24.85
N GLY A 249 -26.49 4.86 24.20
CA GLY A 249 -26.13 6.17 24.76
C GLY A 249 -27.33 7.12 24.85
N LYS A 250 -28.42 6.83 24.13
CA LYS A 250 -29.69 7.55 24.15
C LYS A 250 -30.83 6.58 23.90
N GLU A 251 -32.01 6.87 24.43
CA GLU A 251 -33.21 6.07 24.19
C GLU A 251 -33.51 5.96 22.68
N GLY A 252 -33.89 4.75 22.24
CA GLY A 252 -34.18 4.45 20.84
C GLY A 252 -32.96 4.18 19.96
N ILE A 253 -31.73 4.37 20.48
CA ILE A 253 -30.49 3.97 19.80
C ILE A 253 -29.92 2.76 20.54
N SER A 254 -29.56 1.72 19.80
CA SER A 254 -29.05 0.45 20.29
C SER A 254 -28.02 -0.13 19.30
N GLY A 255 -27.36 -1.22 19.65
CA GLY A 255 -26.53 -1.96 18.72
C GLY A 255 -26.49 -3.43 19.09
N SER A 256 -26.64 -4.30 18.11
CA SER A 256 -26.59 -5.75 18.30
C SER A 256 -25.80 -6.40 17.17
N SER A 257 -24.79 -7.18 17.50
CA SER A 257 -23.95 -7.80 16.48
C SER A 257 -24.69 -8.88 15.72
N ILE A 258 -24.44 -8.97 14.41
CA ILE A 258 -25.00 -10.04 13.59
C ILE A 258 -24.16 -11.30 13.79
N GLY A 259 -24.78 -12.36 14.30
CA GLY A 259 -24.28 -13.72 14.29
C GLY A 259 -24.91 -14.57 13.18
N GLY A 260 -24.71 -15.88 13.26
CA GLY A 260 -25.30 -16.85 12.34
C GLY A 260 -24.42 -17.26 11.17
N PHE A 261 -24.92 -18.21 10.39
CA PHE A 261 -24.21 -18.89 9.31
C PHE A 261 -24.71 -18.45 7.94
N ASN A 262 -23.77 -18.39 7.00
CA ASN A 262 -24.00 -18.22 5.59
C ASN A 262 -23.85 -19.55 4.85
N ILE A 263 -24.50 -19.68 3.70
CA ILE A 263 -24.36 -20.80 2.76
C ILE A 263 -23.78 -20.30 1.44
N GLY A 264 -22.80 -21.02 0.89
CA GLY A 264 -22.15 -20.69 -0.39
C GLY A 264 -21.82 -21.92 -1.23
N ILE A 265 -21.64 -21.72 -2.54
CA ILE A 265 -21.28 -22.79 -3.49
C ILE A 265 -19.78 -22.74 -3.76
N ASN A 266 -19.11 -23.87 -3.60
CA ASN A 266 -17.71 -24.02 -3.94
C ASN A 266 -17.52 -23.91 -5.46
N GLN A 267 -16.79 -22.90 -5.92
CA GLN A 267 -16.59 -22.64 -7.35
C GLN A 267 -15.82 -23.73 -8.09
N TYR A 268 -15.14 -24.62 -7.37
CA TYR A 268 -14.41 -25.74 -7.95
C TYR A 268 -15.24 -27.03 -8.03
N SER A 269 -16.51 -27.00 -7.59
CA SER A 269 -17.37 -28.18 -7.63
C SER A 269 -17.62 -28.65 -9.06
N THR A 270 -17.77 -29.96 -9.21
CA THR A 270 -18.15 -30.60 -10.49
C THR A 270 -19.66 -30.66 -10.71
N LYS A 271 -20.45 -30.21 -9.73
CA LYS A 271 -21.93 -30.29 -9.67
C LYS A 271 -22.55 -28.91 -9.45
N ILE A 272 -22.07 -27.91 -10.19
CA ILE A 272 -22.48 -26.51 -10.00
C ILE A 272 -23.98 -26.32 -10.20
N ASN A 273 -24.56 -26.91 -11.25
CA ASN A 273 -25.99 -26.74 -11.57
C ASN A 273 -26.88 -27.33 -10.46
N GLU A 274 -26.56 -28.53 -9.99
CA GLU A 274 -27.27 -29.18 -8.89
C GLU A 274 -27.12 -28.40 -7.58
N SER A 275 -25.94 -27.82 -7.35
CA SER A 275 -25.67 -27.00 -6.17
C SER A 275 -26.45 -25.69 -6.17
N ILE A 276 -26.63 -25.07 -7.33
CA ILE A 276 -27.47 -23.88 -7.51
C ILE A 276 -28.91 -24.20 -7.12
N VAL A 277 -29.48 -25.27 -7.69
CA VAL A 277 -30.86 -25.70 -7.38
C VAL A 277 -31.03 -26.03 -5.89
N ALA A 278 -30.06 -26.73 -5.31
CA ALA A 278 -30.09 -27.07 -3.89
C ALA A 278 -30.01 -25.82 -2.99
N LEU A 279 -29.10 -24.89 -3.28
CA LEU A 279 -28.95 -23.65 -2.51
C LEU A 279 -30.20 -22.77 -2.63
N GLU A 280 -30.73 -22.58 -3.83
CA GLU A 280 -31.95 -21.81 -4.08
C GLU A 280 -33.11 -22.35 -3.26
N TYR A 281 -33.33 -23.67 -3.25
CA TYR A 281 -34.36 -24.28 -2.42
C TYR A 281 -34.12 -24.07 -0.93
N LEU A 282 -32.92 -24.31 -0.42
CA LEU A 282 -32.59 -24.16 1.01
C LEU A 282 -32.74 -22.71 1.52
N THR A 283 -32.61 -21.76 0.61
CA THR A 283 -32.74 -20.32 0.86
C THR A 283 -34.06 -19.75 0.33
N SER A 284 -35.00 -20.61 -0.07
CA SER A 284 -36.32 -20.18 -0.52
C SER A 284 -37.16 -19.69 0.66
N LYS A 285 -38.07 -18.76 0.36
CA LYS A 285 -38.98 -18.17 1.35
C LYS A 285 -39.80 -19.23 2.10
N ASP A 286 -40.29 -20.25 1.40
CA ASP A 286 -41.12 -21.31 2.00
C ASP A 286 -40.32 -22.20 2.95
N ILE A 287 -39.10 -22.58 2.59
CA ILE A 287 -38.24 -23.40 3.44
C ILE A 287 -37.76 -22.64 4.67
N GLN A 288 -37.37 -21.38 4.48
CA GLN A 288 -37.03 -20.48 5.58
C GLN A 288 -38.23 -20.33 6.53
N LYS A 289 -39.43 -20.04 6.00
CA LYS A 289 -40.66 -19.94 6.80
C LYS A 289 -40.95 -21.20 7.60
N LYS A 290 -40.92 -22.38 6.95
CA LYS A 290 -41.17 -23.68 7.58
C LYS A 290 -40.17 -23.95 8.71
N TYR A 291 -38.87 -23.80 8.43
CA TYR A 291 -37.82 -24.07 9.42
C TYR A 291 -37.91 -23.14 10.64
N PHE A 292 -38.01 -21.84 10.40
CA PHE A 292 -37.95 -20.83 11.45
C PHE A 292 -39.24 -20.76 12.27
N ALA A 293 -40.40 -21.02 11.67
CA ALA A 293 -41.67 -21.13 12.39
C ALA A 293 -41.74 -22.39 13.27
N GLU A 294 -41.24 -23.55 12.81
CA GLU A 294 -41.19 -24.77 13.62
C GLU A 294 -40.21 -24.66 14.80
N LYS A 295 -39.17 -23.84 14.66
CA LYS A 295 -38.10 -23.66 15.65
C LYS A 295 -38.23 -22.40 16.48
N ASN A 296 -39.30 -21.61 16.34
CA ASN A 296 -39.47 -20.29 16.97
C ASN A 296 -38.18 -19.43 16.91
N MET A 297 -37.55 -19.40 15.74
CA MET A 297 -36.30 -18.69 15.49
C MET A 297 -36.52 -17.58 14.45
N TYR A 298 -35.56 -16.67 14.34
CA TYR A 298 -35.63 -15.54 13.43
C TYR A 298 -35.05 -15.88 12.06
N SER A 299 -35.78 -15.56 10.99
CA SER A 299 -35.31 -15.74 9.61
C SER A 299 -34.46 -14.55 9.14
N PRO A 300 -33.43 -14.77 8.32
CA PRO A 300 -32.70 -13.70 7.66
C PRO A 300 -33.47 -13.02 6.50
N ILE A 301 -34.66 -13.50 6.10
CA ILE A 301 -35.48 -12.89 5.05
C ILE A 301 -36.43 -11.83 5.66
N PRO A 302 -36.27 -10.53 5.35
CA PRO A 302 -37.09 -9.47 5.96
C PRO A 302 -38.59 -9.60 5.66
N SER A 303 -38.97 -9.99 4.45
CA SER A 303 -40.38 -10.09 4.05
C SER A 303 -41.20 -11.15 4.82
N LEU A 304 -40.55 -12.05 5.57
CA LEU A 304 -41.26 -13.02 6.41
C LEU A 304 -41.83 -12.39 7.70
N TYR A 305 -41.35 -11.22 8.11
CA TYR A 305 -41.81 -10.50 9.30
C TYR A 305 -43.03 -9.60 9.05
N ASP A 306 -43.52 -9.57 7.81
CA ASP A 306 -44.80 -8.94 7.45
C ASP A 306 -45.89 -10.02 7.20
N GLU A 307 -45.56 -11.29 7.43
CA GLU A 307 -46.43 -12.47 7.25
C GLU A 307 -46.57 -13.29 8.56
N SER A 308 -47.07 -14.53 8.44
CA SER A 308 -47.41 -15.44 9.53
C SER A 308 -46.27 -15.86 10.46
N LEU A 309 -45.00 -15.49 10.20
CA LEU A 309 -43.90 -15.80 11.12
C LEU A 309 -44.10 -15.11 12.48
N CYS A 310 -44.76 -13.95 12.49
CA CYS A 310 -45.07 -13.18 13.71
C CYS A 310 -46.06 -13.86 14.65
N GLU A 311 -46.73 -14.94 14.23
CA GLU A 311 -47.53 -15.78 15.12
C GLU A 311 -46.66 -16.65 16.03
N LYS A 312 -45.40 -16.90 15.66
CA LYS A 312 -44.47 -17.81 16.34
C LYS A 312 -43.32 -17.10 17.05
N VAL A 313 -42.91 -15.93 16.54
CA VAL A 313 -41.79 -15.15 17.10
C VAL A 313 -42.20 -13.71 17.39
N ASN A 314 -41.48 -13.04 18.29
CA ASN A 314 -41.72 -11.64 18.61
C ASN A 314 -41.12 -10.75 17.51
N CYS A 315 -41.91 -10.50 16.45
CA CYS A 315 -41.50 -9.62 15.35
C CYS A 315 -41.23 -8.19 15.79
N ASN A 316 -41.96 -7.66 16.78
CA ASN A 316 -41.73 -6.30 17.26
C ASN A 316 -40.33 -6.17 17.85
N LEU A 317 -39.93 -7.14 18.68
CA LEU A 317 -38.56 -7.21 19.17
C LEU A 317 -37.56 -7.19 18.02
N PHE A 318 -37.70 -8.10 17.04
CA PHE A 318 -36.74 -8.18 15.93
C PHE A 318 -36.68 -6.90 15.09
N LYS A 319 -37.82 -6.26 14.83
CA LYS A 319 -37.90 -4.97 14.14
C LYS A 319 -37.20 -3.85 14.91
N ASP A 320 -37.17 -3.94 16.24
CA ASP A 320 -36.47 -2.99 17.12
C ASP A 320 -34.96 -3.29 17.27
N ILE A 321 -34.49 -4.49 16.88
CA ILE A 321 -33.07 -4.83 16.94
C ILE A 321 -32.29 -4.06 15.86
N GLN A 322 -31.26 -3.35 16.30
CA GLN A 322 -30.40 -2.54 15.44
C GLN A 322 -29.12 -3.31 15.12
N LEU A 323 -29.21 -4.14 14.08
CA LEU A 323 -28.16 -5.07 13.66
C LEU A 323 -26.94 -4.38 13.06
N ILE A 324 -25.74 -4.82 13.45
CA ILE A 324 -24.45 -4.36 12.90
C ILE A 324 -23.51 -5.53 12.61
N ALA A 325 -22.93 -5.56 11.42
CA ALA A 325 -21.87 -6.52 11.11
C ALA A 325 -20.56 -6.18 11.82
N ARG A 326 -19.84 -7.23 12.20
CA ARG A 326 -18.47 -7.12 12.71
C ARG A 326 -17.54 -6.55 11.62
N PRO A 327 -16.45 -5.83 11.96
CA PRO A 327 -15.57 -5.15 11.00
C PRO A 327 -14.62 -6.12 10.27
N THR A 328 -15.16 -7.16 9.64
CA THR A 328 -14.41 -8.24 8.97
C THR A 328 -13.72 -7.77 7.68
N ASN A 329 -14.12 -6.60 7.19
CA ASN A 329 -13.63 -6.01 5.94
C ASN A 329 -12.37 -5.16 6.16
N TYR A 330 -12.00 -4.89 7.41
CA TYR A 330 -10.94 -3.94 7.77
C TYR A 330 -9.54 -4.53 7.62
N SER A 331 -9.43 -5.87 7.62
CA SER A 331 -8.18 -6.60 7.46
C SER A 331 -8.46 -7.94 6.76
N ASP A 332 -7.54 -8.40 5.92
CA ASP A 332 -7.60 -9.76 5.37
C ASP A 332 -7.46 -10.83 6.47
N ASP A 333 -6.71 -10.51 7.54
CA ASP A 333 -6.66 -11.31 8.76
C ASP A 333 -7.54 -10.66 9.83
N TYR A 334 -8.84 -10.96 9.77
CA TYR A 334 -9.80 -10.48 10.74
C TYR A 334 -9.48 -10.97 12.17
N LYS A 335 -8.94 -12.18 12.33
CA LYS A 335 -8.65 -12.77 13.64
C LYS A 335 -7.58 -11.95 14.36
N ASP A 336 -6.49 -11.63 13.66
CA ASP A 336 -5.43 -10.77 14.19
C ASP A 336 -5.95 -9.35 14.47
N TYR A 337 -6.72 -8.77 13.54
CA TYR A 337 -7.32 -7.44 13.72
C TYR A 337 -8.22 -7.39 14.96
N SER A 338 -9.17 -8.32 15.09
CA SER A 338 -10.09 -8.42 16.23
C SER A 338 -9.32 -8.54 17.55
N GLN A 339 -8.24 -9.34 17.57
CA GLN A 339 -7.40 -9.47 18.76
C GLN A 339 -6.67 -8.19 19.13
N LYS A 340 -6.05 -7.51 18.16
CA LYS A 340 -5.36 -6.24 18.39
C LYS A 340 -6.33 -5.13 18.78
N PHE A 341 -7.50 -5.08 18.14
CA PHE A 341 -8.59 -4.16 18.44
C PHE A 341 -8.98 -4.23 19.92
N ARG A 342 -9.43 -5.40 20.40
CA ARG A 342 -9.88 -5.54 21.81
C ARG A 342 -8.73 -5.35 22.80
N LYS A 343 -7.53 -5.86 22.50
CA LYS A 343 -6.36 -5.67 23.38
C LYS A 343 -5.99 -4.20 23.55
N ASN A 344 -6.07 -3.40 22.48
CA ASN A 344 -5.83 -1.97 22.58
C ASN A 344 -6.90 -1.29 23.43
N VAL A 345 -8.19 -1.60 23.23
CA VAL A 345 -9.25 -1.05 24.11
C VAL A 345 -9.06 -1.46 25.57
N TYR A 346 -8.61 -2.69 25.84
CA TYR A 346 -8.35 -3.18 27.20
C TYR A 346 -7.21 -2.48 27.92
N LYS A 347 -6.27 -1.86 27.20
CA LYS A 347 -5.27 -0.97 27.84
C LYS A 347 -5.91 0.26 28.47
N TYR A 348 -7.05 0.71 27.96
CA TYR A 348 -7.85 1.80 28.54
C TYR A 348 -8.81 1.29 29.63
N LEU A 349 -9.50 0.16 29.39
CA LEU A 349 -10.50 -0.37 30.33
C LEU A 349 -9.86 -0.94 31.61
N TYR A 350 -8.76 -1.68 31.49
CA TYR A 350 -8.10 -2.38 32.59
C TYR A 350 -6.67 -1.90 32.88
N GLY A 351 -6.17 -0.96 32.07
CA GLY A 351 -4.88 -0.32 32.26
C GLY A 351 -5.00 1.20 32.46
N ASN A 352 -3.88 1.88 32.28
CA ASN A 352 -3.73 3.31 32.54
C ASN A 352 -3.63 4.16 31.26
N GLU A 353 -3.89 3.58 30.08
CA GLU A 353 -3.90 4.35 28.84
C GLU A 353 -5.11 5.26 28.74
N THR A 354 -5.03 6.27 27.86
CA THR A 354 -6.15 7.17 27.55
C THR A 354 -7.00 6.63 26.40
N ALA A 355 -8.30 6.96 26.37
CA ALA A 355 -9.20 6.56 25.29
C ALA A 355 -8.67 7.02 23.92
N ILE A 356 -8.22 8.28 23.82
CA ILE A 356 -7.70 8.82 22.56
C ILE A 356 -6.44 8.10 22.08
N ASN A 357 -5.53 7.72 22.98
CA ASN A 357 -4.32 7.00 22.59
C ASN A 357 -4.66 5.60 22.08
N VAL A 358 -5.51 4.84 22.78
CA VAL A 358 -5.86 3.48 22.34
C VAL A 358 -6.62 3.50 21.03
N LEU A 359 -7.47 4.50 20.78
CA LEU A 359 -8.19 4.64 19.52
C LEU A 359 -7.26 5.00 18.35
N ARG A 360 -6.21 5.80 18.59
CA ARG A 360 -5.13 6.02 17.59
C ARG A 360 -4.36 4.74 17.29
N MET A 361 -4.02 3.95 18.32
CA MET A 361 -3.38 2.65 18.12
C MET A 361 -4.25 1.68 17.32
N ILE A 362 -5.58 1.80 17.40
CA ILE A 362 -6.51 1.00 16.59
C ILE A 362 -6.60 1.54 15.17
N GLU A 363 -6.66 2.85 14.99
CA GLU A 363 -6.62 3.49 13.66
C GLU A 363 -5.37 3.05 12.88
N ASP A 364 -4.21 2.99 13.55
CA ASP A 364 -2.93 2.55 13.00
C ASP A 364 -2.93 1.10 12.49
N LEU A 365 -3.86 0.26 12.96
CA LEU A 365 -3.99 -1.12 12.47
C LEU A 365 -4.43 -1.20 11.00
N THR A 366 -5.05 -0.14 10.48
CA THR A 366 -5.63 -0.11 9.12
C THR A 366 -5.22 1.12 8.32
N LYS A 367 -4.73 2.19 8.97
CA LYS A 367 -4.32 3.42 8.31
C LYS A 367 -3.10 3.19 7.42
N ILE A 368 -3.25 3.51 6.14
CA ILE A 368 -2.16 3.52 5.16
C ILE A 368 -1.45 4.87 5.23
N TYR A 369 -0.18 4.83 5.63
CA TYR A 369 0.72 5.97 5.72
C TYR A 369 1.42 6.25 4.40
N TYR A 370 1.48 7.52 4.02
CA TYR A 370 2.19 8.02 2.85
C TYR A 370 2.68 9.45 3.09
N LEU A 371 3.52 9.98 2.20
CA LEU A 371 3.96 11.37 2.30
C LEU A 371 2.83 12.33 1.90
N GLU A 372 2.51 13.24 2.80
CA GLU A 372 1.58 14.34 2.57
C GLU A 372 2.30 15.69 2.54
N LEU A 373 1.62 16.68 1.95
CA LEU A 373 2.04 18.09 2.01
C LEU A 373 1.49 18.80 3.24
N LYS A 374 0.51 18.19 3.93
CA LYS A 374 -0.09 18.74 5.13
C LYS A 374 0.88 18.64 6.31
N ILE A 375 0.90 19.69 7.12
CA ILE A 375 1.80 19.85 8.27
C ILE A 375 1.33 19.03 9.49
N GLU A 376 0.09 18.53 9.46
CA GLU A 376 -0.59 17.88 10.59
C GLU A 376 0.17 16.66 11.15
N ASP A 377 0.78 15.86 10.28
CA ASP A 377 1.49 14.64 10.69
C ASP A 377 3.02 14.79 10.66
N THR A 378 3.61 15.28 9.56
CA THR A 378 5.07 15.41 9.43
C THR A 378 5.49 16.56 8.51
N LEU A 379 6.55 17.31 8.89
CA LEU A 379 7.14 18.37 8.05
C LEU A 379 7.97 17.83 6.87
N VAL A 380 8.32 16.54 6.90
CA VAL A 380 9.26 15.93 5.96
C VAL A 380 8.76 16.01 4.52
N GLY A 381 7.48 15.68 4.28
CA GLY A 381 6.89 15.73 2.94
C GLY A 381 6.95 17.14 2.33
N LEU A 382 6.60 18.17 3.11
CA LEU A 382 6.67 19.55 2.67
C LEU A 382 8.11 19.99 2.34
N ILE A 383 9.08 19.64 3.18
CA ILE A 383 10.50 19.96 2.97
C ILE A 383 11.02 19.31 1.68
N ILE A 384 10.72 18.02 1.46
CA ILE A 384 11.10 17.30 0.24
C ILE A 384 10.48 17.98 -0.99
N PHE A 385 9.20 18.33 -0.92
CA PHE A 385 8.49 18.94 -2.03
C PHE A 385 9.08 20.31 -2.41
N LEU A 386 9.26 21.20 -1.42
CA LEU A 386 9.80 22.54 -1.65
C LEU A 386 11.25 22.50 -2.13
N SER A 387 12.09 21.64 -1.54
CA SER A 387 13.49 21.52 -1.96
C SER A 387 13.61 21.05 -3.42
N CYS A 388 12.81 20.06 -3.85
CA CYS A 388 12.77 19.62 -5.25
C CYS A 388 12.31 20.74 -6.19
N LEU A 389 11.27 21.50 -5.83
CA LEU A 389 10.78 22.62 -6.64
C LEU A 389 11.82 23.73 -6.82
N VAL A 390 12.53 24.09 -5.74
CA VAL A 390 13.59 25.10 -5.79
C VAL A 390 14.72 24.65 -6.72
N ILE A 391 15.13 23.38 -6.64
CA ILE A 391 16.17 22.83 -7.53
C ILE A 391 15.70 22.86 -8.99
N ILE A 392 14.48 22.43 -9.30
CA ILE A 392 13.91 22.47 -10.66
C ILE A 392 13.87 23.91 -11.17
N PHE A 393 13.43 24.85 -10.35
CA PHE A 393 13.37 26.27 -10.73
C PHE A 393 14.76 26.81 -11.07
N ILE A 394 15.78 26.50 -10.27
CA ILE A 394 17.17 26.89 -10.54
C ILE A 394 17.66 26.28 -11.86
N MET A 395 17.40 24.99 -12.10
CA MET A 395 17.79 24.33 -13.35
C MET A 395 17.13 24.97 -14.58
N LEU A 396 15.84 25.29 -14.51
CA LEU A 396 15.12 25.92 -15.61
C LEU A 396 15.56 27.37 -15.84
N LEU A 397 15.72 28.16 -14.76
CA LEU A 397 16.21 29.54 -14.85
C LEU A 397 17.61 29.60 -15.47
N SER A 398 18.44 28.58 -15.22
CA SER A 398 19.79 28.49 -15.76
C SER A 398 19.82 28.41 -17.30
N LEU A 399 18.72 28.05 -17.97
CA LEU A 399 18.62 28.01 -19.44
C LEU A 399 18.70 29.39 -20.10
N LEU A 400 18.65 30.48 -19.32
CA LEU A 400 18.86 31.84 -19.82
C LEU A 400 20.34 32.14 -20.13
N PHE A 401 21.29 31.47 -19.46
CA PHE A 401 22.73 31.77 -19.57
C PHE A 401 23.32 31.62 -20.99
N PRO A 402 22.99 30.59 -21.79
CA PRO A 402 23.48 30.43 -23.16
C PRO A 402 23.15 31.61 -24.09
N PHE A 403 22.09 32.39 -23.77
CA PHE A 403 21.69 33.57 -24.55
C PHE A 403 22.46 34.83 -24.16
N ILE A 404 23.13 34.85 -23.00
CA ILE A 404 23.93 35.98 -22.53
C ILE A 404 25.28 35.97 -23.25
N LYS A 405 25.62 37.07 -23.94
CA LYS A 405 26.86 37.21 -24.74
C LYS A 405 28.12 36.76 -23.98
N LYS A 406 28.21 37.08 -22.68
CA LYS A 406 29.36 36.75 -21.82
C LYS A 406 29.56 35.25 -21.57
N PHE A 407 28.50 34.45 -21.64
CA PHE A 407 28.51 33.02 -21.35
C PHE A 407 28.49 32.16 -22.62
N LYS A 408 28.05 32.70 -23.76
CA LYS A 408 27.88 32.01 -25.04
C LYS A 408 29.06 31.10 -25.42
N LEU A 409 30.31 31.55 -25.25
CA LEU A 409 31.52 30.80 -25.60
C LEU A 409 31.66 29.47 -24.84
N TYR A 410 31.25 29.42 -23.57
CA TYR A 410 31.38 28.24 -22.71
C TYR A 410 30.33 27.16 -23.03
N PHE A 411 29.29 27.52 -23.78
CA PHE A 411 28.21 26.63 -24.22
C PHE A 411 28.39 26.09 -25.65
N ASN A 412 29.49 26.40 -26.34
CA ASN A 412 29.77 25.96 -27.71
C ASN A 412 29.96 24.44 -27.88
N TYR A 413 30.11 23.70 -26.78
CA TYR A 413 30.33 22.24 -26.81
C TYR A 413 29.12 21.47 -27.39
N LEU A 414 27.89 21.87 -27.05
CA LEU A 414 26.64 21.33 -27.61
C LEU A 414 25.79 22.44 -28.22
N SER A 415 24.85 22.09 -29.10
CA SER A 415 23.86 23.06 -29.61
C SER A 415 22.86 23.44 -28.52
N LEU A 416 22.30 24.65 -28.60
CA LEU A 416 21.28 25.15 -27.66
C LEU A 416 20.16 24.13 -27.39
N LYS A 417 19.54 23.54 -28.43
CA LYS A 417 18.48 22.52 -28.28
C LYS A 417 18.93 21.28 -27.48
N SER A 418 20.21 20.90 -27.57
CA SER A 418 20.77 19.78 -26.80
C SER A 418 20.89 20.11 -25.32
N TRP A 419 21.17 21.37 -24.98
CA TRP A 419 21.17 21.82 -23.59
C TRP A 419 19.77 21.77 -22.98
N PHE A 420 18.74 22.20 -23.72
CA PHE A 420 17.35 22.04 -23.29
C PHE A 420 17.01 20.57 -23.03
N ILE A 421 17.38 19.65 -23.94
CA ILE A 421 17.16 18.21 -23.75
C ILE A 421 17.84 17.69 -22.47
N THR A 422 19.09 18.06 -22.21
CA THR A 422 19.81 17.64 -21.00
C THR A 422 19.12 18.14 -19.72
N ILE A 423 18.73 19.42 -19.69
CA ILE A 423 18.03 20.00 -18.53
C ILE A 423 16.67 19.35 -18.32
N THR A 424 15.89 19.13 -19.39
CA THR A 424 14.63 18.39 -19.31
C THR A 424 14.83 16.98 -18.75
N GLY A 425 15.89 16.28 -19.15
CA GLY A 425 16.23 14.99 -18.56
C GLY A 425 16.50 15.06 -17.06
N CYS A 426 17.32 16.02 -16.61
CA CYS A 426 17.59 16.22 -15.19
C CYS A 426 16.33 16.55 -14.38
N THR A 427 15.46 17.43 -14.87
CA THR A 427 14.22 17.77 -14.17
C THR A 427 13.25 16.60 -14.15
N MET A 428 13.13 15.81 -15.22
CA MET A 428 12.33 14.57 -15.23
C MET A 428 12.78 13.56 -14.17
N ILE A 429 14.09 13.34 -14.01
CA ILE A 429 14.61 12.46 -12.95
C ILE A 429 14.17 12.97 -11.57
N LEU A 430 14.30 14.27 -11.32
CA LEU A 430 13.92 14.86 -10.03
C LEU A 430 12.41 14.80 -9.77
N CYS A 431 11.58 14.89 -10.82
CA CYS A 431 10.13 14.71 -10.71
C CYS A 431 9.73 13.31 -10.22
N THR A 432 10.61 12.30 -10.31
CA THR A 432 10.38 10.97 -9.74
C THR A 432 10.11 11.04 -8.22
N SER A 433 10.71 12.00 -7.51
CA SER A 433 10.48 12.21 -6.08
C SER A 433 9.04 12.61 -5.74
N PHE A 434 8.31 13.25 -6.67
CA PHE A 434 6.92 13.64 -6.44
C PHE A 434 5.94 12.47 -6.56
N VAL A 435 6.34 11.36 -7.21
CA VAL A 435 5.47 10.21 -7.43
C VAL A 435 5.10 9.49 -6.12
N ASN A 436 5.97 9.60 -5.11
CA ASN A 436 5.78 8.96 -3.81
C ASN A 436 4.78 9.70 -2.88
N PHE A 437 4.26 10.86 -3.29
CA PHE A 437 3.27 11.61 -2.50
C PHE A 437 1.86 11.06 -2.70
N GLY A 438 1.08 10.97 -1.64
CA GLY A 438 -0.26 10.37 -1.67
C GLY A 438 -0.26 8.84 -1.76
N LEU A 439 -1.44 8.24 -1.85
CA LEU A 439 -1.61 6.79 -2.02
C LEU A 439 -0.89 6.27 -3.27
N MET A 440 -0.31 5.07 -3.15
CA MET A 440 0.38 4.42 -4.26
C MET A 440 -0.63 3.79 -5.20
N THR A 441 -0.41 3.95 -6.51
CA THR A 441 -1.25 3.35 -7.54
C THR A 441 -0.38 2.65 -8.58
N VAL A 442 -0.95 1.68 -9.29
CA VAL A 442 -0.29 1.00 -10.41
C VAL A 442 0.25 2.01 -11.43
N TYR A 443 -0.54 3.06 -11.73
CA TYR A 443 -0.11 4.15 -12.61
C TYR A 443 1.13 4.88 -12.08
N LYS A 444 1.18 5.20 -10.77
CA LYS A 444 2.35 5.83 -10.14
C LYS A 444 3.59 4.92 -10.21
N CYS A 445 3.43 3.61 -10.03
CA CYS A 445 4.53 2.65 -10.19
C CYS A 445 5.17 2.73 -11.58
N HIS A 446 4.36 2.72 -12.64
CA HIS A 446 4.85 2.89 -14.00
C HIS A 446 5.44 4.28 -14.26
N LEU A 447 4.78 5.34 -13.78
CA LEU A 447 5.24 6.72 -13.95
C LEU A 447 6.62 6.93 -13.33
N LYS A 448 6.88 6.34 -12.15
CA LYS A 448 8.19 6.37 -11.48
C LYS A 448 9.30 5.78 -12.37
N LEU A 449 9.03 4.64 -13.00
CA LEU A 449 9.97 3.98 -13.92
C LEU A 449 10.22 4.82 -15.18
N ILE A 450 9.16 5.37 -15.78
CA ILE A 450 9.24 6.19 -16.99
C ILE A 450 10.05 7.46 -16.76
N LEU A 451 9.74 8.21 -15.69
CA LEU A 451 10.40 9.47 -15.36
C LEU A 451 11.90 9.28 -15.12
N SER A 452 12.26 8.28 -14.30
CA SER A 452 13.65 7.97 -13.99
C SER A 452 14.42 7.45 -15.22
N SER A 453 13.83 6.53 -15.98
CA SER A 453 14.46 5.92 -17.15
C SER A 453 14.66 6.91 -18.30
N ILE A 454 13.58 7.53 -18.79
CA ILE A 454 13.65 8.46 -19.92
C ILE A 454 14.44 9.70 -19.51
N GLY A 455 14.27 10.17 -18.27
CA GLY A 455 15.02 11.31 -17.74
C GLY A 455 16.53 11.09 -17.80
N LEU A 456 17.02 9.90 -17.41
CA LEU A 456 18.45 9.56 -17.49
C LEU A 456 18.95 9.47 -18.93
N THR A 457 18.16 8.94 -19.86
CA THR A 457 18.55 8.93 -21.28
C THR A 457 18.62 10.34 -21.85
N LEU A 458 17.63 11.19 -21.58
CA LEU A 458 17.63 12.57 -22.06
C LEU A 458 18.78 13.40 -21.47
N SER A 459 19.16 13.16 -20.20
CA SER A 459 20.29 13.88 -19.60
C SER A 459 21.61 13.50 -20.26
N LEU A 460 21.83 12.22 -20.56
CA LEU A 460 23.11 11.69 -21.07
C LEU A 460 23.25 11.69 -22.60
N ALA A 461 22.16 11.47 -23.35
CA ALA A 461 22.20 11.25 -24.81
C ALA A 461 22.89 12.37 -25.61
N PRO A 462 22.69 13.67 -25.31
CA PRO A 462 23.38 14.73 -26.03
C PRO A 462 24.91 14.70 -25.89
N THR A 463 25.40 14.33 -24.70
CA THR A 463 26.84 14.21 -24.43
C THR A 463 27.41 12.96 -25.09
N LEU A 464 26.70 11.82 -25.00
CA LEU A 464 27.07 10.59 -25.70
C LEU A 464 27.20 10.81 -27.22
N TYR A 465 26.23 11.50 -27.83
CA TYR A 465 26.28 11.88 -29.24
C TYR A 465 27.55 12.67 -29.59
N LYS A 466 27.92 13.63 -28.72
CA LYS A 466 29.08 14.48 -28.95
C LYS A 466 30.40 13.70 -28.86
N LEU A 467 30.52 12.81 -27.88
CA LEU A 467 31.66 11.88 -27.76
C LEU A 467 31.78 10.97 -28.99
N ILE A 468 30.68 10.47 -29.56
CA ILE A 468 30.74 9.59 -30.75
C ILE A 468 31.29 10.32 -31.98
N ILE A 469 30.95 11.60 -32.15
CA ILE A 469 31.35 12.38 -33.33
C ILE A 469 32.82 12.82 -33.29
N GLN A 470 33.38 12.93 -32.08
CA GLN A 470 34.69 13.52 -31.86
C GLN A 470 35.83 12.49 -31.85
N ILE A 471 35.51 11.21 -32.01
CA ILE A 471 36.47 10.12 -32.17
C ILE A 471 37.45 10.45 -33.31
N PRO A 472 38.78 10.45 -33.07
CA PRO A 472 39.79 10.80 -34.07
C PRO A 472 40.00 9.74 -35.18
N LEU A 473 39.02 8.87 -35.43
CA LEU A 473 39.05 7.85 -36.50
C LEU A 473 37.99 8.15 -37.55
N ASN A 474 38.38 7.99 -38.82
CA ASN A 474 37.47 8.07 -39.96
C ASN A 474 36.59 6.80 -40.03
N ASN A 475 35.57 6.71 -39.18
CA ASN A 475 34.68 5.55 -39.04
C ASN A 475 33.29 5.80 -39.68
N LYS A 476 32.72 4.78 -40.35
CA LYS A 476 31.38 4.81 -40.97
C LYS A 476 30.29 5.29 -40.00
N TYR A 477 30.38 4.89 -38.73
CA TYR A 477 29.43 5.27 -37.68
C TYR A 477 29.52 6.75 -37.28
N SER A 478 30.72 7.31 -37.17
CA SER A 478 30.89 8.74 -36.85
C SER A 478 30.39 9.64 -37.98
N LYS A 479 30.61 9.25 -39.25
CA LYS A 479 30.03 9.92 -40.42
C LYS A 479 28.51 9.84 -40.48
N TRP A 480 27.93 8.68 -40.15
CA TRP A 480 26.48 8.51 -40.07
C TRP A 480 25.85 9.38 -38.97
N CYS A 481 26.45 9.39 -37.77
CA CYS A 481 26.00 10.23 -36.66
C CYS A 481 26.07 11.73 -36.97
N LYS A 482 27.10 12.20 -37.69
CA LYS A 482 27.25 13.63 -38.07
C LYS A 482 26.05 14.19 -38.84
N ASN A 483 25.35 13.37 -39.63
CA ASN A 483 24.20 13.81 -40.43
C ASN A 483 22.85 13.64 -39.70
N ILE A 484 22.81 12.99 -38.52
CA ILE A 484 21.59 12.43 -37.92
C ILE A 484 21.48 12.76 -36.40
N LYS A 485 21.78 14.00 -36.02
CA LYS A 485 21.86 14.41 -34.60
C LYS A 485 20.66 14.04 -33.73
N TYR A 486 19.46 14.48 -34.11
CA TYR A 486 18.26 14.31 -33.29
C TYR A 486 17.65 12.92 -33.45
N GLN A 487 17.83 12.27 -34.61
CA GLN A 487 17.30 10.91 -34.79
C GLN A 487 18.08 9.90 -33.95
N PHE A 488 19.37 10.14 -33.64
CA PHE A 488 20.11 9.34 -32.65
C PHE A 488 19.52 9.44 -31.24
N ILE A 489 19.19 10.65 -30.77
CA ILE A 489 18.57 10.85 -29.45
C ILE A 489 17.18 10.20 -29.42
N ILE A 490 16.39 10.39 -30.48
CA ILE A 490 15.07 9.76 -30.61
C ILE A 490 15.21 8.24 -30.57
N PHE A 491 16.19 7.66 -31.27
CA PHE A 491 16.43 6.21 -31.25
C PHE A 491 16.70 5.68 -29.82
N LEU A 492 17.53 6.36 -29.02
CA LEU A 492 17.77 5.95 -27.63
C LEU A 492 16.52 6.03 -26.75
N VAL A 493 15.69 7.05 -26.95
CA VAL A 493 14.41 7.19 -26.25
C VAL A 493 13.40 6.14 -26.72
N MET A 494 13.42 5.75 -28.00
CA MET A 494 12.56 4.67 -28.52
C MET A 494 12.88 3.33 -27.87
N ILE A 495 14.17 3.04 -27.60
CA ILE A 495 14.56 1.84 -26.83
C ILE A 495 13.92 1.87 -25.44
N ASP A 496 13.96 3.02 -24.75
CA ASP A 496 13.29 3.17 -23.45
C ASP A 496 11.79 2.95 -23.53
N ILE A 497 11.14 3.52 -24.54
CA ILE A 497 9.69 3.36 -24.74
C ILE A 497 9.36 1.88 -24.95
N ILE A 498 10.13 1.16 -25.77
CA ILE A 498 9.91 -0.26 -26.03
C ILE A 498 10.05 -1.07 -24.73
N ILE A 499 11.15 -0.90 -23.98
CA ILE A 499 11.39 -1.66 -22.75
C ILE A 499 10.35 -1.30 -21.68
N ASN A 500 10.02 -0.03 -21.49
CA ASN A 500 8.94 0.37 -20.58
C ASN A 500 7.58 -0.22 -21.00
N SER A 501 7.29 -0.28 -22.30
CA SER A 501 6.06 -0.91 -22.81
C SER A 501 6.01 -2.41 -22.51
N LEU A 502 7.15 -3.11 -22.53
CA LEU A 502 7.24 -4.50 -22.07
C LEU A 502 6.88 -4.61 -20.59
N VAL A 503 7.39 -3.70 -19.75
CA VAL A 503 7.03 -3.66 -18.32
C VAL A 503 5.53 -3.35 -18.12
N PHE A 504 4.89 -2.54 -18.97
CA PHE A 504 3.44 -2.32 -18.90
C PHE A 504 2.59 -3.57 -19.09
N THR A 505 3.09 -4.56 -19.85
CA THR A 505 2.37 -5.84 -20.00
C THR A 505 2.41 -6.69 -18.73
N SER A 506 3.42 -6.47 -17.88
CA SER A 506 3.48 -7.06 -16.55
C SER A 506 2.69 -6.20 -15.55
N HIS A 507 1.86 -6.84 -14.73
CA HIS A 507 1.02 -6.12 -13.78
C HIS A 507 1.87 -5.76 -12.56
N TYR A 508 2.05 -4.46 -12.28
CA TYR A 508 2.45 -4.03 -10.95
C TYR A 508 1.32 -4.29 -9.97
N GLU A 509 1.69 -4.76 -8.79
CA GLU A 509 0.82 -4.87 -7.63
C GLU A 509 1.29 -3.88 -6.57
N VAL A 510 0.32 -3.18 -5.99
CA VAL A 510 0.57 -2.33 -4.83
C VAL A 510 0.50 -3.22 -3.60
N ILE A 511 1.60 -3.33 -2.86
CA ILE A 511 1.69 -4.17 -1.67
C ILE A 511 1.73 -3.29 -0.44
N GLU A 512 0.97 -3.71 0.58
CA GLU A 512 1.00 -3.12 1.91
C GLU A 512 2.10 -3.77 2.75
N ASN A 513 3.07 -2.96 3.16
CA ASN A 513 4.10 -3.38 4.09
C ASN A 513 3.58 -3.11 5.51
N LYS A 514 3.19 -4.19 6.20
CA LYS A 514 2.57 -4.14 7.53
C LYS A 514 3.66 -4.24 8.61
N TYR A 515 4.16 -3.09 9.07
CA TYR A 515 5.07 -2.94 10.22
C TYR A 515 4.32 -2.27 11.39
N GLU A 516 4.97 -1.36 12.14
CA GLU A 516 4.25 -0.46 13.08
C GLU A 516 3.27 0.46 12.34
N LYS A 517 3.62 0.89 11.14
CA LYS A 517 2.78 1.71 10.25
C LYS A 517 2.68 1.03 8.90
N ILE A 518 1.47 0.92 8.38
CA ILE A 518 1.21 0.31 7.07
C ILE A 518 1.56 1.32 5.99
N TYR A 519 2.40 0.96 5.02
CA TYR A 519 2.65 1.82 3.85
C TYR A 519 2.81 1.00 2.56
N GLN A 520 2.54 1.64 1.43
CA GLN A 520 2.44 0.95 0.15
C GLN A 520 3.72 1.04 -0.68
N THR A 521 4.11 -0.07 -1.30
CA THR A 521 5.20 -0.14 -2.30
C THR A 521 4.73 -0.85 -3.57
N CYS A 522 5.51 -0.67 -4.64
CA CYS A 522 5.26 -1.34 -5.92
C CYS A 522 6.06 -2.64 -5.96
N LYS A 523 5.39 -3.78 -6.18
CA LYS A 523 6.05 -5.04 -6.51
C LYS A 523 5.57 -5.50 -7.87
N LEU A 524 6.47 -6.14 -8.60
CA LEU A 524 6.15 -6.70 -9.89
C LEU A 524 5.90 -8.21 -9.76
N ASN A 525 4.71 -8.68 -10.17
CA ASN A 525 4.26 -10.04 -9.84
C ASN A 525 4.68 -11.12 -10.87
N LYS A 526 5.39 -10.74 -11.94
CA LYS A 526 5.76 -11.66 -13.03
C LYS A 526 7.25 -11.65 -13.31
N ILE A 527 7.84 -12.85 -13.39
CA ILE A 527 9.24 -13.08 -13.83
C ILE A 527 9.54 -12.30 -15.11
N PHE A 528 8.61 -12.28 -16.07
CA PHE A 528 8.78 -11.57 -17.33
C PHE A 528 9.04 -10.06 -17.15
N GLY A 529 8.34 -9.41 -16.23
CA GLY A 529 8.59 -8.00 -16.02
C GLY A 529 9.80 -7.74 -15.13
N GLU A 530 10.17 -8.65 -14.22
CA GLU A 530 11.45 -8.55 -13.50
C GLU A 530 12.61 -8.59 -14.51
N ILE A 531 12.56 -9.52 -15.47
CA ILE A 531 13.51 -9.58 -16.59
C ILE A 531 13.47 -8.29 -17.42
N SER A 532 12.30 -7.72 -17.67
CA SER A 532 12.16 -6.46 -18.42
C SER A 532 12.76 -5.27 -17.67
N LEU A 533 12.65 -5.25 -16.33
CA LEU A 533 13.26 -4.23 -15.47
C LEU A 533 14.79 -4.40 -15.41
N ASP A 534 15.27 -5.64 -15.31
CA ASP A 534 16.70 -5.96 -15.39
C ASP A 534 17.29 -5.56 -16.75
N LEU A 535 16.56 -5.82 -17.85
CA LEU A 535 16.94 -5.38 -19.19
C LEU A 535 17.05 -3.85 -19.27
N LEU A 536 16.12 -3.12 -18.65
CA LEU A 536 16.16 -1.66 -18.59
C LEU A 536 17.41 -1.17 -17.85
N LEU A 537 17.71 -1.76 -16.70
CA LEU A 537 18.88 -1.43 -15.90
C LEU A 537 20.19 -1.74 -16.65
N ILE A 538 20.29 -2.90 -17.29
CA ILE A 538 21.42 -3.30 -18.13
C ILE A 538 21.63 -2.30 -19.27
N TYR A 539 20.55 -1.88 -19.93
CA TYR A 539 20.61 -0.85 -20.97
C TYR A 539 21.22 0.46 -20.45
N LYS A 540 20.85 0.93 -19.24
CA LYS A 540 21.45 2.12 -18.63
C LYS A 540 22.92 1.93 -18.27
N LEU A 541 23.30 0.75 -17.79
CA LEU A 541 24.70 0.41 -17.52
C LEU A 541 25.53 0.41 -18.82
N ILE A 542 25.02 -0.14 -19.91
CA ILE A 542 25.69 -0.14 -21.22
C ILE A 542 25.91 1.30 -21.70
N LEU A 543 24.89 2.17 -21.61
CA LEU A 543 25.01 3.58 -22.00
C LEU A 543 26.13 4.29 -21.21
N THR A 544 26.12 4.15 -19.88
CA THR A 544 27.10 4.80 -19.00
C THR A 544 28.52 4.24 -19.20
N ILE A 545 28.69 2.92 -19.35
CA ILE A 545 29.98 2.28 -19.65
C ILE A 545 30.50 2.74 -21.01
N THR A 546 29.63 2.82 -22.02
CA THR A 546 30.00 3.32 -23.36
C THR A 546 30.53 4.75 -23.28
N MET A 547 29.86 5.62 -22.52
CA MET A 547 30.36 6.98 -22.31
C MET A 547 31.71 7.02 -21.58
N ILE A 548 31.92 6.19 -20.55
CA ILE A 548 33.22 6.10 -19.85
C ILE A 548 34.32 5.66 -20.82
N PHE A 549 34.04 4.65 -21.64
CA PHE A 549 35.00 4.16 -22.64
C PHE A 549 35.36 5.23 -23.68
N LEU A 550 34.37 5.94 -24.21
CA LEU A 550 34.61 7.05 -25.15
C LEU A 550 35.36 8.20 -24.48
N SER A 551 35.00 8.55 -23.25
CA SER A 551 35.73 9.57 -22.48
C SER A 551 37.18 9.17 -22.20
N PHE A 552 37.45 7.87 -21.99
CA PHE A 552 38.81 7.37 -21.86
C PHE A 552 39.59 7.58 -23.15
N ILE A 553 39.01 7.29 -24.32
CA ILE A 553 39.68 7.52 -25.62
C ILE A 553 40.00 9.00 -25.83
N GLU A 554 39.09 9.91 -25.45
CA GLU A 554 39.21 11.34 -25.73
C GLU A 554 39.91 12.15 -24.63
N TRP A 555 40.47 11.48 -23.62
CA TRP A 555 40.89 12.08 -22.35
C TRP A 555 41.89 13.25 -22.47
N ASN A 556 42.80 13.20 -23.45
CA ASN A 556 43.88 14.19 -23.59
C ASN A 556 43.69 15.19 -24.75
N ILE A 557 42.52 15.19 -25.42
CA ILE A 557 42.23 16.15 -26.49
C ILE A 557 42.05 17.55 -25.90
N LYS A 558 42.98 18.48 -26.19
CA LYS A 558 43.08 19.80 -25.52
C LYS A 558 41.79 20.62 -25.58
N SER A 559 41.07 20.60 -26.70
CA SER A 559 39.86 21.41 -26.90
C SER A 559 38.65 20.93 -26.08
N ILE A 560 38.61 19.67 -25.65
CA ILE A 560 37.47 19.08 -24.92
C ILE A 560 37.82 18.42 -23.59
N LYS A 561 39.10 18.38 -23.21
CA LYS A 561 39.63 17.72 -22.00
C LYS A 561 38.76 17.92 -20.76
N TYR A 562 38.43 19.16 -20.42
CA TYR A 562 37.63 19.46 -19.23
C TYR A 562 36.19 18.93 -19.33
N ASN A 563 35.59 18.96 -20.52
CA ASN A 563 34.24 18.42 -20.73
C ASN A 563 34.22 16.89 -20.56
N VAL A 564 35.24 16.21 -21.10
CA VAL A 564 35.40 14.76 -21.02
C VAL A 564 35.60 14.29 -19.58
N GLN A 565 36.52 14.93 -18.85
CA GLN A 565 36.83 14.56 -17.46
C GLN A 565 35.62 14.72 -16.52
N ILE A 566 34.90 15.83 -16.64
CA ILE A 566 33.72 16.10 -15.82
C ILE A 566 32.55 15.19 -16.21
N SER A 567 32.38 14.90 -17.51
CA SER A 567 31.39 13.91 -17.96
C SER A 567 31.69 12.51 -17.42
N SER A 568 32.95 12.11 -17.28
CA SER A 568 33.31 10.82 -16.66
C SER A 568 32.95 10.76 -15.18
N PHE A 569 33.20 11.84 -14.43
CA PHE A 569 32.81 11.93 -13.02
C PHE A 569 31.30 11.75 -12.83
N CYS A 570 30.51 12.40 -13.68
CA CYS A 570 29.06 12.24 -13.75
C CYS A 570 28.63 10.77 -13.97
N ASN A 571 29.28 10.06 -14.89
CA ASN A 571 28.99 8.64 -15.13
C ASN A 571 29.29 7.75 -13.92
N TYR A 572 30.34 8.03 -13.14
CA TYR A 572 30.62 7.29 -11.92
C TYR A 572 29.55 7.49 -10.85
N ILE A 573 29.05 8.73 -10.67
CA ILE A 573 27.93 8.99 -9.75
C ILE A 573 26.66 8.27 -10.22
N ASN A 574 26.39 8.24 -11.53
CA ASN A 574 25.23 7.53 -12.07
C ASN A 574 25.31 6.02 -11.79
N ILE A 575 26.47 5.39 -12.01
CA ILE A 575 26.67 3.96 -11.71
C ILE A 575 26.47 3.70 -10.21
N LEU A 576 27.11 4.48 -9.34
CA LEU A 576 26.96 4.35 -7.90
C LEU A 576 25.49 4.50 -7.46
N SER A 577 24.79 5.49 -8.00
CA SER A 577 23.40 5.76 -7.66
C SER A 577 22.47 4.63 -8.14
N LEU A 578 22.69 4.10 -9.35
CA LEU A 578 21.96 2.94 -9.85
C LEU A 578 22.19 1.71 -8.95
N MET A 579 23.41 1.48 -8.46
CA MET A 579 23.68 0.41 -7.49
C MET A 579 22.92 0.63 -6.17
N LEU A 580 22.86 1.86 -5.66
CA LEU A 580 22.09 2.18 -4.44
C LEU A 580 20.60 1.89 -4.62
N ILE A 581 20.00 2.19 -5.78
CA ILE A 581 18.59 1.86 -6.07
C ILE A 581 18.37 0.36 -5.93
N ILE A 582 19.23 -0.47 -6.53
CA ILE A 582 19.12 -1.94 -6.46
C ILE A 582 19.25 -2.44 -5.03
N ILE A 583 20.21 -1.90 -4.27
CA ILE A 583 20.45 -2.31 -2.87
C ILE A 583 19.22 -1.99 -2.01
N PHE A 584 18.71 -0.75 -2.08
CA PHE A 584 17.58 -0.32 -1.26
C PHE A 584 16.24 -0.93 -1.68
N ASP A 585 16.12 -1.44 -2.90
CA ASP A 585 14.96 -2.23 -3.33
C ASP A 585 14.93 -3.63 -2.68
N ARG A 586 16.09 -4.15 -2.25
CA ARG A 586 16.21 -5.46 -1.58
C ARG A 586 16.16 -5.38 -0.05
N ILE A 587 16.37 -4.20 0.53
CA ILE A 587 16.37 -4.00 1.99
C ILE A 587 14.95 -3.70 2.48
N LYS A 588 14.53 -4.39 3.55
CA LYS A 588 13.28 -4.11 4.26
C LYS A 588 13.46 -2.87 5.14
N ILE A 589 12.77 -1.78 4.82
CA ILE A 589 12.78 -0.54 5.61
C ILE A 589 11.44 -0.43 6.32
N GLU A 590 11.43 -0.47 7.66
CA GLU A 590 10.17 -0.46 8.42
C GLU A 590 9.50 0.92 8.45
N ASN A 591 10.32 1.97 8.48
CA ASN A 591 9.85 3.35 8.58
C ASN A 591 9.57 3.95 7.18
N TYR A 592 8.30 4.23 6.89
CA TYR A 592 7.86 4.79 5.61
C TYR A 592 8.50 6.15 5.29
N ILE A 593 8.77 6.99 6.30
CA ILE A 593 9.43 8.29 6.12
C ILE A 593 10.86 8.08 5.65
N LEU A 594 11.59 7.20 6.33
CA LEU A 594 12.97 6.85 5.98
C LEU A 594 13.06 6.26 4.56
N PHE A 595 12.14 5.35 4.21
CA PHE A 595 12.03 4.79 2.87
C PHE A 595 11.91 5.88 1.80
N ASN A 596 11.02 6.86 2.02
CA ASN A 596 10.81 7.93 1.07
C ASN A 596 11.97 8.94 1.00
N ILE A 597 12.61 9.24 2.13
CA ILE A 597 13.81 10.10 2.18
C ILE A 597 14.94 9.48 1.36
N ILE A 598 15.23 8.19 1.55
CA ILE A 598 16.30 7.49 0.83
C ILE A 598 16.04 7.51 -0.68
N GLN A 599 14.82 7.19 -1.10
CA GLN A 599 14.43 7.23 -2.51
C GLN A 599 14.60 8.63 -3.11
N CYS A 600 14.10 9.66 -2.44
CA CYS A 600 14.23 11.05 -2.89
C CYS A 600 15.71 11.48 -2.99
N PHE A 601 16.52 11.11 -2.00
CA PHE A 601 17.95 11.42 -1.95
C PHE A 601 18.67 10.87 -3.17
N ILE A 602 18.43 9.60 -3.54
CA ILE A 602 19.10 8.96 -4.68
C ILE A 602 18.73 9.65 -6.00
N TYR A 603 17.44 9.93 -6.26
CA TYR A 603 17.04 10.63 -7.50
C TYR A 603 17.56 12.07 -7.55
N THR A 604 17.61 12.75 -6.41
CA THR A 604 18.20 14.09 -6.30
C THR A 604 19.70 14.06 -6.60
N LEU A 605 20.42 13.07 -6.08
CA LEU A 605 21.84 12.88 -6.34
C LEU A 605 22.11 12.68 -7.85
N ILE A 606 21.33 11.82 -8.52
CA ILE A 606 21.43 11.61 -9.98
C ILE A 606 21.13 12.90 -10.74
N SER A 607 20.00 13.56 -10.46
CA SER A 607 19.57 14.76 -11.18
C SER A 607 20.57 15.92 -11.02
N VAL A 608 20.95 16.24 -9.78
CA VAL A 608 21.83 17.36 -9.47
C VAL A 608 23.25 17.12 -9.97
N SER A 609 23.79 15.89 -9.82
CA SER A 609 25.12 15.57 -10.34
C SER A 609 25.18 15.65 -11.86
N ASN A 610 24.14 15.16 -12.57
CA ASN A 610 24.01 15.30 -14.02
C ASN A 610 23.92 16.78 -14.44
N TYR A 611 23.09 17.57 -13.76
CA TYR A 611 22.96 18.99 -14.03
C TYR A 611 24.29 19.74 -13.84
N ILE A 612 24.92 19.61 -12.67
CA ILE A 612 26.16 20.31 -12.33
C ILE A 612 27.27 19.92 -13.32
N SER A 613 27.43 18.62 -13.59
CA SER A 613 28.55 18.13 -14.39
C SER A 613 28.38 18.43 -15.88
N LEU A 614 27.19 18.23 -16.45
CA LEU A 614 26.98 18.38 -17.89
C LEU A 614 26.73 19.83 -18.30
N TYR A 615 26.06 20.61 -17.45
CA TYR A 615 25.62 21.98 -17.75
C TYR A 615 26.16 23.02 -16.77
N GLY A 616 25.88 22.88 -15.47
CA GLY A 616 26.09 23.91 -14.44
C GLY A 616 27.54 24.37 -14.28
N PHE A 617 28.51 23.46 -14.42
CA PHE A 617 29.94 23.78 -14.34
C PHE A 617 30.36 24.86 -15.35
N ARG A 618 29.69 24.98 -16.50
CA ARG A 618 30.00 26.01 -17.51
C ARG A 618 29.72 27.42 -17.00
N ILE A 619 28.66 27.58 -16.20
CA ILE A 619 28.31 28.84 -15.56
C ILE A 619 29.37 29.18 -14.51
N ILE A 620 29.72 28.19 -13.68
CA ILE A 620 30.73 28.34 -12.62
C ILE A 620 32.10 28.69 -13.22
N TRP A 621 32.51 27.99 -14.27
CA TRP A 621 33.79 28.23 -14.95
C TRP A 621 33.88 29.67 -15.45
N ARG A 622 32.85 30.20 -16.12
CA ARG A 622 32.85 31.60 -16.58
C ARG A 622 33.02 32.59 -15.42
N ILE A 623 32.41 32.31 -14.27
CA ILE A 623 32.48 33.19 -13.08
C ILE A 623 33.90 33.16 -12.50
N ILE A 624 34.51 31.97 -12.36
CA ILE A 624 35.88 31.81 -11.86
C ILE A 624 36.89 32.44 -12.81
N ASP A 625 36.73 32.25 -14.11
CA ASP A 625 37.63 32.77 -15.13
C ASP A 625 37.61 34.32 -15.18
N LYS A 626 36.45 34.92 -14.87
CA LYS A 626 36.35 36.38 -14.66
C LYS A 626 37.31 36.85 -13.57
N ASN A 627 37.28 36.19 -12.42
CA ASN A 627 38.08 36.58 -11.26
C ASN A 627 39.58 36.40 -11.55
N LYS A 628 39.98 35.32 -12.25
CA LYS A 628 41.37 35.14 -12.69
C LYS A 628 41.80 36.20 -13.70
N SER A 629 40.92 36.62 -14.62
CA SER A 629 41.23 37.69 -15.58
C SER A 629 41.35 39.06 -14.91
N GLU A 630 40.50 39.34 -13.90
CA GLU A 630 40.54 40.57 -13.10
C GLU A 630 41.77 40.57 -12.17
N GLU A 631 42.10 39.46 -11.50
CA GLU A 631 43.35 39.29 -10.73
C GLU A 631 44.58 39.42 -11.61
N ASN A 632 44.62 38.78 -12.79
CA ASN A 632 45.74 38.89 -13.71
C ASN A 632 45.89 40.31 -14.28
N GLN A 633 44.80 41.07 -14.43
CA GLN A 633 44.86 42.49 -14.77
C GLN A 633 45.39 43.33 -13.61
N ILE A 634 44.99 43.05 -12.37
CA ILE A 634 45.50 43.72 -11.18
C ILE A 634 47.00 43.43 -11.01
N ILE A 635 47.41 42.17 -11.15
CA ILE A 635 48.82 41.73 -11.10
C ILE A 635 49.62 42.34 -12.25
N LYS A 636 49.10 42.38 -13.49
CA LYS A 636 49.75 43.08 -14.61
C LYS A 636 49.88 44.57 -14.37
N ASN A 637 48.89 45.22 -13.78
CA ASN A 637 48.95 46.64 -13.46
C ASN A 637 49.96 46.92 -12.34
N ILE A 638 50.13 46.01 -11.38
CA ILE A 638 51.18 46.08 -10.36
C ILE A 638 52.54 45.86 -11.00
N ILE A 639 52.72 44.82 -11.81
CA ILE A 639 53.99 44.51 -12.50
C ILE A 639 54.39 45.66 -13.42
N ASN A 640 53.47 46.21 -14.23
CA ASN A 640 53.75 47.35 -15.10
C ASN A 640 54.12 48.63 -14.34
N LYS A 641 53.72 48.75 -13.07
CA LYS A 641 54.13 49.85 -12.17
C LYS A 641 55.53 49.61 -11.58
N PHE A 642 55.99 48.36 -11.56
CA PHE A 642 57.30 47.95 -11.07
C PHE A 642 58.34 47.73 -12.19
N SER A 643 57.92 47.52 -13.44
CA SER A 643 58.80 47.20 -14.58
C SER A 643 59.21 48.41 -15.43
N SER A 644 59.10 49.64 -14.90
CA SER A 644 59.80 50.80 -15.45
C SER A 644 61.25 50.88 -14.94
N THR A 645 62.00 49.79 -15.02
CA THR A 645 63.47 49.76 -14.91
C THR A 645 64.01 48.38 -15.31
N SER A 646 65.01 48.40 -16.19
CA SER A 646 66.00 47.36 -16.52
C SER A 646 65.64 46.20 -17.45
N ASP A 647 66.66 45.91 -18.28
CA ASP A 647 66.69 45.29 -19.59
C ASP A 647 66.80 43.76 -19.65
N SER A 648 66.43 43.25 -20.84
CA SER A 648 67.01 42.14 -21.63
C SER A 648 67.44 40.83 -20.95
N SER A 649 66.85 39.71 -21.38
CA SER A 649 67.63 38.54 -21.86
C SER A 649 66.76 37.50 -22.58
N ASN A 650 67.35 36.95 -23.64
CA ASN A 650 66.83 35.90 -24.52
C ASN A 650 66.50 34.59 -23.79
N GLN A 651 65.36 33.96 -24.13
CA GLN A 651 65.12 32.53 -23.88
C GLN A 651 64.87 31.76 -25.17
N LYS A 652 65.76 30.79 -25.41
CA LYS A 652 65.73 29.78 -26.47
C LYS A 652 64.54 28.83 -26.29
N LYS A 653 63.83 28.53 -27.38
CA LYS A 653 62.85 27.44 -27.49
C LYS A 653 63.58 26.10 -27.64
N CYS A 654 63.23 25.11 -26.81
CA CYS A 654 63.50 23.70 -27.08
C CYS A 654 62.18 23.00 -27.42
N SER A 655 62.10 22.44 -28.63
CA SER A 655 61.06 21.53 -29.10
C SER A 655 61.61 20.11 -29.08
N SER A 656 60.96 19.19 -28.35
CA SER A 656 61.26 17.75 -28.40
C SER A 656 60.22 17.03 -29.25
N SER A 657 60.61 16.59 -30.44
CA SER A 657 59.87 15.65 -31.28
C SER A 657 60.29 14.21 -30.94
N THR A 658 59.35 13.36 -30.55
CA THR A 658 59.60 11.93 -30.33
C THR A 658 58.97 11.15 -31.47
N GLU A 659 59.79 10.63 -32.39
CA GLU A 659 59.36 9.64 -33.39
C GLU A 659 59.34 8.25 -32.76
N TYR A 660 58.23 7.54 -32.91
CA TYR A 660 58.09 6.15 -32.47
C TYR A 660 57.81 5.26 -33.69
N ASN A 661 58.82 4.49 -34.11
CA ASN A 661 58.70 3.50 -35.18
C ASN A 661 58.40 2.12 -34.59
N GLY A 662 57.25 1.54 -34.95
CA GLY A 662 56.90 0.16 -34.60
C GLY A 662 55.61 -0.33 -35.29
N LYS A 663 55.76 -1.10 -36.37
CA LYS A 663 54.67 -1.90 -36.99
C LYS A 663 54.31 -3.07 -36.05
N ILE A 664 53.14 -3.01 -35.39
CA ILE A 664 52.29 -4.15 -34.95
C ILE A 664 50.84 -3.62 -34.77
N SER A 665 49.91 -4.12 -35.59
CA SER A 665 48.50 -3.71 -35.62
C SER A 665 47.67 -4.43 -34.55
N ASN A 666 47.73 -3.98 -33.29
CA ASN A 666 46.81 -4.44 -32.25
C ASN A 666 45.80 -3.33 -31.88
N VAL A 667 44.51 -3.66 -31.80
CA VAL A 667 43.41 -2.73 -31.43
C VAL A 667 43.72 -2.01 -30.11
N LYS A 668 44.36 -2.71 -29.16
CA LYS A 668 44.83 -2.15 -27.87
C LYS A 668 45.84 -1.01 -28.05
N ASN A 669 46.80 -1.15 -28.97
CA ASN A 669 47.79 -0.10 -29.25
C ASN A 669 47.16 1.10 -29.94
N LYS A 670 46.18 0.89 -30.83
CA LYS A 670 45.40 1.98 -31.44
C LYS A 670 44.64 2.79 -30.38
N ILE A 671 43.99 2.12 -29.42
CA ILE A 671 43.27 2.78 -28.32
C ILE A 671 44.23 3.58 -27.43
N LEU A 672 45.39 3.01 -27.06
CA LEU A 672 46.40 3.73 -26.26
C LEU A 672 46.94 4.96 -27.00
N ILE A 673 47.28 4.81 -28.28
CA ILE A 673 47.77 5.92 -29.11
C ILE A 673 46.73 7.04 -29.14
N MET A 674 45.44 6.71 -29.33
CA MET A 674 44.36 7.71 -29.32
C MET A 674 44.21 8.40 -27.96
N HIS A 675 44.32 7.65 -26.85
CA HIS A 675 44.28 8.23 -25.50
C HIS A 675 45.40 9.26 -25.29
N PHE A 676 46.59 9.05 -25.86
CA PHE A 676 47.73 9.95 -25.71
C PHE A 676 47.85 11.02 -26.80
N MET A 677 47.01 11.01 -27.84
CA MET A 677 47.03 12.01 -28.92
C MET A 677 46.58 13.40 -28.42
N THR A 678 47.44 14.41 -28.58
CA THR A 678 47.12 15.82 -28.29
C THR A 678 46.92 16.61 -29.59
N LEU A 679 45.70 16.65 -30.12
CA LEU A 679 45.37 17.49 -31.29
C LEU A 679 45.21 18.98 -30.87
N SER A 680 45.81 19.91 -31.62
CA SER A 680 45.70 21.38 -31.45
C SER A 680 44.89 22.04 -32.58
N GLU A 681 44.27 23.19 -32.32
CA GLU A 681 43.29 23.89 -33.17
C GLU A 681 43.75 24.36 -34.57
N ASN A 682 44.99 24.10 -35.01
CA ASN A 682 45.51 24.65 -36.28
C ASN A 682 45.59 23.68 -37.47
N ASP A 683 45.16 22.43 -37.35
CA ASP A 683 45.22 21.45 -38.46
C ASP A 683 43.92 21.39 -39.28
N GLU A 684 43.30 22.54 -39.54
CA GLU A 684 42.34 22.71 -40.66
C GLU A 684 43.08 23.30 -41.87
N SER A 685 44.07 22.57 -42.39
CA SER A 685 44.52 22.79 -43.77
C SER A 685 44.81 21.47 -44.45
N THR A 686 44.31 21.36 -45.67
CA THR A 686 44.36 20.22 -46.58
C THR A 686 45.68 19.46 -46.56
N GLY A 687 45.65 18.22 -46.09
CA GLY A 687 46.78 17.30 -46.16
C GLY A 687 46.31 15.85 -46.14
N THR A 688 46.10 15.28 -47.32
CA THR A 688 46.01 13.83 -47.53
C THR A 688 47.30 13.19 -47.03
N VAL A 689 47.23 12.37 -45.97
CA VAL A 689 48.32 11.45 -45.64
C VAL A 689 48.06 10.15 -46.40
N SER A 690 48.60 10.08 -47.62
CA SER A 690 48.87 8.81 -48.32
C SER A 690 50.07 8.14 -47.66
N VAL A 691 49.92 6.87 -47.29
CA VAL A 691 51.03 6.04 -46.82
C VAL A 691 51.75 5.51 -48.06
N GLU A 692 52.85 6.16 -48.46
CA GLU A 692 53.83 5.55 -49.36
C GLU A 692 54.95 4.91 -48.54
N GLU A 693 55.27 3.65 -48.87
CA GLU A 693 56.39 2.90 -48.32
C GLU A 693 57.69 3.36 -48.97
N SER A 694 58.60 3.95 -48.21
CA SER A 694 60.00 4.12 -48.63
C SER A 694 60.95 3.52 -47.59
N ASN A 695 61.59 2.41 -47.98
CA ASN A 695 62.77 1.86 -47.32
C ASN A 695 63.96 2.80 -47.59
N ASN A 696 64.66 3.25 -46.54
CA ASN A 696 66.12 3.24 -46.51
C ASN A 696 66.68 3.65 -45.14
N THR A 697 67.70 2.89 -44.74
CA THR A 697 68.47 2.97 -43.51
C THR A 697 69.66 3.89 -43.72
N THR A 698 69.91 4.86 -42.83
CA THR A 698 71.28 5.36 -42.59
C THR A 698 71.44 5.86 -41.17
N ILE A 699 72.44 5.31 -40.49
CA ILE A 699 72.91 5.61 -39.13
C ILE A 699 73.84 6.82 -39.21
N LEU A 700 73.78 7.77 -38.25
CA LEU A 700 74.94 8.36 -37.55
C LEU A 700 74.57 9.45 -36.53
N SER A 701 75.50 9.61 -35.59
CA SER A 701 75.42 10.10 -34.20
C SER A 701 75.24 11.61 -33.97
N CYS A 702 74.69 11.93 -32.79
CA CYS A 702 74.62 13.28 -32.21
C CYS A 702 76.00 13.95 -31.99
N LYS A 703 75.99 15.28 -32.06
CA LYS A 703 76.71 16.16 -31.15
C LYS A 703 75.77 17.25 -30.64
#